data_AF-A0A7Y5H2P7-F1
#
_entry.id   AF-A0A7Y5H2P7-F1
#
_cell.length_a   1.000
_cell.length_b   1.000
_cell.length_c   1.000
_cell.angle_alpha   90.00
_cell.angle_beta   90.00
_cell.angle_gamma   90.00
#
_symmetry.space_group_name_H-M   'P 1'
#
loop_
_entity.id
_entity.type
_entity.pdbx_description
1 polymer ?
#
loop_
_entity_poly.entity_id
_entity_poly.type
_entity_poly.pdbx_seq_one_letter_code
_entity_poly.pdbx_strand_id
1 'polypeptide(L)'
;MKRCMWMLAMALIVATLLPMDQAQAQKKKSKDDKKSKTKKGGTPEWITKPGLYEDVIVAAGIGEAMSEQAAKSEAETDARKKIAQVLQTQVQSLTTNFMEEANTTTEAGSTGAAQEYFSEITQAMTNLTLKNVIIEEYYPPQGEKSGKKIKFYAKAVLSKTDFAEKFKNQVSTDAASGKINGVKMNANDALARLNKVLGGWGQEEEIGSTTDKPTATTGLGTGISKPGGTGDTPTATAQTGSKAASYPDWKKSLPNRPSRPGYYQGLGVAPITSNQAQDEKDAESEARAQVIRAIRSEITSKVTSAMEERSSSSGGSSSGSYSESFNSVTESFSSESLKNLIVEFHTDKSSKKRYAYCEISIEEVNRQFAERLKKAINVAKTYYMAAKSSEANGDYYIALTQYLEGAKEVVIAEAINKEPIEGDIDGSGKSVSVRATFDTQLKQLLGRMRVEIVSGDAQKGTKNEPLAQPLVARLVYDNMGNVMSVKGAVLVSSSVAPTVVKADLSAQTDGSGNAGFTVHAVESVNASGVNKVRIGLSTADFEAFATQLPGALEKAKTVFKDFSFSARGSSVSRIAILIFEENIGKPQSSSIIEGDIVKQLLASKYKVIDKNEVYRAISREQAKASAESGDDAAANAIKSMADVLVIGYAKAMESVGGSTNPYGGGTSNRVSAWADCSIRVVDLETGKVLASSDIQREKGLSVGAAEKAGIIALQNLSKKASKEIVDNMNAALK
;
A
#
# COMPACT_ATOMS: atom_id res chain seq x y z
N MET A 1 -14.54 37.26 -58.52
CA MET A 1 -14.84 37.88 -57.21
C MET A 1 -16.33 38.24 -57.11
N LYS A 2 -17.15 37.20 -57.26
CA LYS A 2 -18.63 37.17 -57.24
C LYS A 2 -19.07 36.02 -56.33
N ARG A 3 -18.62 36.12 -55.08
CA ARG A 3 -19.05 35.44 -53.84
C ARG A 3 -18.87 36.54 -52.78
N CYS A 4 -19.45 37.73 -53.03
CA CYS A 4 -20.88 37.99 -52.95
C CYS A 4 -21.35 37.62 -51.55
N MET A 5 -21.52 38.64 -50.72
CA MET A 5 -22.83 39.30 -50.64
C MET A 5 -23.91 38.40 -50.04
N TRP A 6 -23.51 37.35 -49.31
CA TRP A 6 -24.42 36.55 -48.48
C TRP A 6 -24.26 36.78 -46.97
N MET A 7 -23.16 37.40 -46.51
CA MET A 7 -22.97 37.70 -45.08
C MET A 7 -23.39 39.12 -44.65
N LEU A 8 -23.80 40.00 -45.58
CA LEU A 8 -24.10 41.41 -45.29
C LEU A 8 -25.58 41.78 -45.44
N ALA A 9 -26.46 40.79 -45.65
CA ALA A 9 -27.91 40.99 -45.84
C ALA A 9 -28.79 40.30 -44.77
N MET A 10 -28.20 39.71 -43.73
CA MET A 10 -28.90 39.21 -42.53
C MET A 10 -28.69 40.17 -41.33
N ALA A 11 -28.66 41.46 -41.64
CA ALA A 11 -28.65 42.57 -40.67
C ALA A 11 -29.88 43.49 -40.80
N LEU A 12 -30.92 43.09 -41.53
CA LEU A 12 -32.17 43.86 -41.58
C LEU A 12 -33.38 42.91 -41.69
N ILE A 13 -34.37 43.13 -40.82
CA ILE A 13 -35.48 42.24 -40.44
C ILE A 13 -34.98 41.25 -39.37
N VAL A 14 -34.83 41.61 -38.10
CA VAL A 14 -35.89 42.04 -37.19
C VAL A 14 -35.26 42.92 -36.09
N ALA A 15 -35.25 44.24 -36.33
CA ALA A 15 -35.42 45.21 -35.27
C ALA A 15 -36.93 45.25 -34.97
N THR A 16 -37.37 44.37 -34.08
CA THR A 16 -38.63 44.43 -33.33
C THR A 16 -38.58 43.30 -32.30
N LEU A 17 -38.83 43.63 -31.02
CA LEU A 17 -38.90 42.73 -29.86
C LEU A 17 -37.59 42.52 -29.07
N LEU A 18 -37.13 43.58 -28.40
CA LEU A 18 -37.00 43.50 -26.93
C LEU A 18 -38.39 43.88 -26.36
N PRO A 19 -38.80 43.47 -25.13
CA PRO A 19 -38.02 42.85 -24.06
C PRO A 19 -38.73 41.60 -23.46
N MET A 20 -38.27 41.14 -22.29
CA MET A 20 -38.87 40.12 -21.41
C MET A 20 -38.36 38.68 -21.58
N ASP A 21 -37.18 38.37 -21.04
CA ASP A 21 -37.08 37.17 -20.17
C ASP A 21 -35.93 37.17 -19.13
N GLN A 22 -35.42 38.36 -18.74
CA GLN A 22 -34.55 38.49 -17.56
C GLN A 22 -35.30 38.94 -16.29
N ALA A 23 -36.63 39.05 -16.36
CA ALA A 23 -37.49 39.40 -15.23
C ALA A 23 -38.13 38.18 -14.52
N GLN A 24 -37.91 36.94 -14.99
CA GLN A 24 -38.39 35.72 -14.32
C GLN A 24 -37.28 34.87 -13.69
N ALA A 25 -36.01 35.07 -14.03
CA ALA A 25 -34.88 34.38 -13.37
C ALA A 25 -34.44 35.04 -12.03
N GLN A 26 -34.73 36.33 -11.80
CA GLN A 26 -34.48 37.01 -10.51
C GLN A 26 -35.70 37.09 -9.58
N LYS A 27 -36.91 36.69 -10.04
CA LYS A 27 -38.09 36.52 -9.17
C LYS A 27 -38.28 35.08 -8.64
N LYS A 28 -37.49 34.12 -9.09
CA LYS A 28 -37.48 32.73 -8.56
C LYS A 28 -36.36 32.47 -7.53
N LYS A 29 -35.36 33.36 -7.40
CA LYS A 29 -34.28 33.27 -6.38
C LYS A 29 -34.55 34.05 -5.08
N SER A 30 -35.68 34.75 -4.95
CA SER A 30 -36.04 35.48 -3.70
C SER A 30 -37.27 34.92 -2.97
N LYS A 31 -37.70 33.69 -3.30
CA LYS A 31 -38.87 33.05 -2.66
C LYS A 31 -38.60 31.73 -1.94
N ASP A 32 -37.42 31.13 -2.10
CA ASP A 32 -37.03 29.92 -1.36
C ASP A 32 -36.15 30.19 -0.13
N ASP A 33 -35.60 31.40 0.04
CA ASP A 33 -34.88 31.82 1.27
C ASP A 33 -35.77 32.29 2.42
N LYS A 34 -37.07 31.97 2.39
CA LYS A 34 -38.00 32.26 3.49
C LYS A 34 -38.96 31.11 3.78
N LYS A 35 -38.42 29.92 4.07
CA LYS A 35 -38.98 28.95 5.04
C LYS A 35 -38.10 27.69 5.17
N SER A 36 -37.10 27.75 6.04
CA SER A 36 -36.66 26.57 6.79
C SER A 36 -36.64 26.90 8.28
N LYS A 37 -37.84 27.22 8.81
CA LYS A 37 -38.13 26.95 10.21
C LYS A 37 -38.39 25.45 10.29
N THR A 38 -37.41 24.72 10.84
CA THR A 38 -37.56 23.50 11.63
C THR A 38 -38.92 22.79 11.51
N LYS A 39 -39.01 21.80 10.59
CA LYS A 39 -39.94 20.68 10.80
C LYS A 39 -39.41 19.86 11.97
N LYS A 40 -39.97 20.09 13.16
CA LYS A 40 -39.86 19.17 14.30
C LYS A 40 -40.43 17.81 13.89
N GLY A 41 -39.59 16.77 13.83
CA GLY A 41 -40.02 15.37 13.90
C GLY A 41 -39.86 14.49 12.64
N GLY A 42 -39.10 14.90 11.61
CA GLY A 42 -38.81 14.04 10.45
C GLY A 42 -37.35 13.58 10.41
N THR A 43 -37.09 12.37 9.93
CA THR A 43 -35.74 11.85 9.62
C THR A 43 -35.06 12.77 8.59
N PRO A 44 -33.84 13.28 8.83
CA PRO A 44 -33.11 14.13 7.90
C PRO A 44 -32.94 13.53 6.51
N GLU A 45 -33.01 14.38 5.49
CA GLU A 45 -32.96 13.95 4.08
C GLU A 45 -31.67 13.19 3.74
N TRP A 46 -30.55 13.54 4.36
CA TRP A 46 -29.25 12.86 4.17
C TRP A 46 -29.22 11.40 4.65
N ILE A 47 -30.18 10.99 5.50
CA ILE A 47 -30.35 9.59 5.93
C ILE A 47 -31.13 8.79 4.88
N THR A 48 -32.13 9.43 4.26
CA THR A 48 -33.02 8.78 3.27
C THR A 48 -32.52 8.88 1.84
N LYS A 49 -31.63 9.84 1.55
CA LYS A 49 -31.00 10.08 0.25
C LYS A 49 -29.50 10.40 0.45
N PRO A 50 -28.70 9.50 1.05
CA PRO A 50 -27.25 9.64 1.01
C PRO A 50 -26.79 9.52 -0.44
N GLY A 51 -25.79 10.30 -0.85
CA GLY A 51 -25.44 10.36 -2.25
C GLY A 51 -24.39 11.38 -2.63
N LEU A 52 -24.31 11.57 -3.94
CA LEU A 52 -23.27 12.34 -4.62
C LEU A 52 -23.84 13.71 -4.94
N TYR A 53 -23.30 14.73 -4.28
CA TYR A 53 -23.69 16.12 -4.52
C TYR A 53 -22.61 16.78 -5.39
N GLU A 54 -22.88 17.96 -5.92
CA GLU A 54 -22.02 18.66 -6.90
C GLU A 54 -20.55 18.70 -6.43
N ASP A 55 -20.30 19.19 -5.22
CA ASP A 55 -18.95 19.38 -4.67
C ASP A 55 -18.55 18.39 -3.56
N VAL A 56 -19.50 17.58 -3.05
CA VAL A 56 -19.28 16.72 -1.89
C VAL A 56 -19.90 15.34 -2.03
N ILE A 57 -19.32 14.35 -1.37
CA ILE A 57 -19.89 13.01 -1.20
C ILE A 57 -20.46 12.94 0.22
N VAL A 58 -21.73 12.56 0.36
CA VAL A 58 -22.39 12.45 1.67
C VAL A 58 -22.84 11.01 1.90
N ALA A 59 -22.47 10.45 3.05
CA ALA A 59 -22.96 9.16 3.50
C ALA A 59 -23.58 9.23 4.89
N ALA A 60 -24.59 8.39 5.11
CA ALA A 60 -25.21 8.19 6.42
C ALA A 60 -24.72 6.87 7.01
N GLY A 61 -23.95 6.93 8.09
CA GLY A 61 -23.57 5.75 8.88
C GLY A 61 -24.55 5.48 10.01
N ILE A 62 -24.65 4.23 10.45
CA ILE A 62 -25.51 3.79 11.55
C ILE A 62 -24.69 3.09 12.63
N GLY A 63 -24.99 3.34 13.89
CA GLY A 63 -24.36 2.67 15.04
C GLY A 63 -25.35 2.41 16.17
N GLU A 64 -25.24 1.26 16.81
CA GLU A 64 -26.17 0.77 17.84
C GLU A 64 -25.44 0.09 19.00
N ALA A 65 -25.22 0.82 20.09
CA ALA A 65 -24.44 0.34 21.23
C ALA A 65 -25.09 0.64 22.58
N MET A 66 -24.58 0.01 23.64
CA MET A 66 -25.06 0.18 25.03
C MET A 66 -24.71 1.55 25.63
N SER A 67 -23.76 2.27 25.02
CA SER A 67 -23.37 3.63 25.41
C SER A 67 -23.46 4.57 24.21
N GLU A 68 -23.75 5.84 24.50
CA GLU A 68 -23.87 6.89 23.48
C GLU A 68 -22.55 7.06 22.70
N GLN A 69 -21.41 7.00 23.38
CA GLN A 69 -20.10 7.14 22.76
C GLN A 69 -19.77 5.99 21.81
N ALA A 70 -20.11 4.75 22.18
CA ALA A 70 -19.88 3.59 21.32
C ALA A 70 -20.80 3.62 20.09
N ALA A 71 -22.06 4.04 20.26
CA ALA A 71 -23.02 4.14 19.16
C ALA A 71 -22.64 5.24 18.17
N LYS A 72 -22.13 6.39 18.65
CA LYS A 72 -21.56 7.45 17.79
C LYS A 72 -20.33 6.94 17.04
N SER A 73 -19.38 6.31 17.74
CA SER A 73 -18.16 5.78 17.11
C SER A 73 -18.45 4.73 16.04
N GLU A 74 -19.41 3.84 16.27
CA GLU A 74 -19.87 2.86 15.28
C GLU A 74 -20.54 3.55 14.08
N ALA A 75 -21.40 4.54 14.32
CA ALA A 75 -22.05 5.33 13.27
C ALA A 75 -21.04 6.10 12.41
N GLU A 76 -20.01 6.70 13.02
CA GLU A 76 -18.92 7.36 12.31
C GLU A 76 -18.13 6.39 11.44
N THR A 77 -17.79 5.21 11.99
CA THR A 77 -17.03 4.18 11.30
C THR A 77 -17.80 3.65 10.09
N ASP A 78 -19.09 3.38 10.27
CA ASP A 78 -19.98 2.94 9.19
C ASP A 78 -20.15 4.04 8.11
N ALA A 79 -20.26 5.31 8.50
CA ALA A 79 -20.38 6.42 7.56
C ALA A 79 -19.11 6.58 6.69
N ARG A 80 -17.93 6.50 7.31
CA ARG A 80 -16.64 6.55 6.62
C ARG A 80 -16.45 5.34 5.70
N LYS A 81 -16.87 4.15 6.12
CA LYS A 81 -16.85 2.93 5.32
C LYS A 81 -17.71 3.05 4.07
N LYS A 82 -18.91 3.62 4.18
CA LYS A 82 -19.81 3.85 3.04
C LYS A 82 -19.23 4.82 2.01
N ILE A 83 -18.56 5.90 2.44
CA ILE A 83 -17.84 6.80 1.51
C ILE A 83 -16.69 6.05 0.81
N ALA A 84 -15.92 5.25 1.56
CA ALA A 84 -14.84 4.45 0.98
C ALA A 84 -15.35 3.43 -0.06
N GLN A 85 -16.48 2.76 0.21
CA GLN A 85 -17.11 1.83 -0.73
C GLN A 85 -17.58 2.50 -2.03
N VAL A 86 -18.16 3.71 -1.93
CA VAL A 86 -18.56 4.51 -3.09
C VAL A 86 -17.35 4.86 -3.95
N LEU A 87 -16.24 5.26 -3.34
CA LEU A 87 -15.00 5.57 -4.05
C LEU A 87 -14.34 4.32 -4.66
N GLN A 88 -14.30 3.21 -3.92
CA GLN A 88 -13.75 1.94 -4.37
C GLN A 88 -14.48 1.39 -5.59
N THR A 89 -15.81 1.42 -5.59
CA THR A 89 -16.65 0.98 -6.72
C THR A 89 -16.33 1.77 -8.00
N GLN A 90 -16.01 3.05 -7.85
CA GLN A 90 -15.72 3.95 -8.97
C GLN A 90 -14.31 3.77 -9.51
N VAL A 91 -13.33 3.54 -8.62
CA VAL A 91 -11.98 3.14 -9.04
C VAL A 91 -12.02 1.79 -9.77
N GLN A 92 -12.79 0.82 -9.29
CA GLN A 92 -12.95 -0.47 -9.97
C GLN A 92 -13.61 -0.35 -11.35
N SER A 93 -14.61 0.54 -11.50
CA SER A 93 -15.21 0.88 -12.79
C SER A 93 -14.19 1.53 -13.74
N LEU A 94 -13.37 2.47 -13.25
CA LEU A 94 -12.27 3.06 -14.01
C LEU A 94 -11.22 2.03 -14.42
N THR A 95 -10.88 1.08 -13.55
CA THR A 95 -9.96 -0.03 -13.86
C THR A 95 -10.51 -0.93 -14.96
N THR A 96 -11.81 -1.25 -14.92
CA THR A 96 -12.47 -2.09 -15.93
C THR A 96 -12.46 -1.40 -17.29
N ASN A 97 -12.85 -0.12 -17.34
CA ASN A 97 -12.81 0.69 -18.58
C ASN A 97 -11.38 0.88 -19.12
N PHE A 98 -10.39 0.99 -18.23
CA PHE A 98 -8.98 1.10 -18.61
C PHE A 98 -8.40 -0.21 -19.14
N MET A 99 -8.77 -1.35 -18.55
CA MET A 99 -8.38 -2.69 -19.02
C MET A 99 -9.03 -3.01 -20.38
N GLU A 100 -10.26 -2.54 -20.61
CA GLU A 100 -10.93 -2.62 -21.91
C GLU A 100 -10.28 -1.71 -22.97
N GLU A 101 -9.88 -0.49 -22.63
CA GLU A 101 -9.10 0.39 -23.54
C GLU A 101 -7.71 -0.20 -23.84
N ALA A 102 -6.99 -0.72 -22.84
CA ALA A 102 -5.64 -1.25 -22.97
C ALA A 102 -5.58 -2.57 -23.75
N ASN A 103 -6.63 -3.41 -23.72
CA ASN A 103 -6.75 -4.63 -24.52
C ASN A 103 -6.80 -4.37 -26.05
N THR A 104 -6.96 -3.11 -26.48
CA THR A 104 -6.85 -2.74 -27.90
C THR A 104 -5.41 -2.50 -28.37
N THR A 105 -4.43 -2.49 -27.46
CA THR A 105 -3.01 -2.36 -27.75
C THR A 105 -2.23 -3.59 -27.29
N THR A 106 -1.67 -4.31 -28.25
CA THR A 106 -1.07 -5.64 -28.16
C THR A 106 0.28 -5.68 -27.41
N GLU A 107 0.30 -5.62 -26.08
CA GLU A 107 1.47 -6.04 -25.28
C GLU A 107 1.06 -6.88 -24.05
N ALA A 108 1.42 -8.16 -24.07
CA ALA A 108 0.98 -9.23 -23.16
C ALA A 108 1.62 -9.20 -21.74
N GLY A 109 1.86 -8.01 -21.18
CA GLY A 109 2.47 -7.85 -19.85
C GLY A 109 1.87 -6.75 -18.97
N SER A 110 0.88 -5.99 -19.44
CA SER A 110 0.41 -4.78 -18.73
C SER A 110 -0.72 -5.03 -17.71
N THR A 111 -1.39 -6.18 -17.75
CA THR A 111 -2.58 -6.45 -16.91
C THR A 111 -2.24 -6.69 -15.43
N GLY A 112 -1.12 -7.35 -15.13
CA GLY A 112 -0.68 -7.60 -13.75
C GLY A 112 -0.18 -6.34 -13.03
N ALA A 113 0.65 -5.54 -13.71
CA ALA A 113 1.17 -4.28 -13.17
C ALA A 113 0.08 -3.21 -12.99
N ALA A 114 -0.92 -3.19 -13.88
CA ALA A 114 -2.08 -2.32 -13.72
C ALA A 114 -2.94 -2.72 -12.51
N GLN A 115 -3.19 -4.01 -12.29
CA GLN A 115 -3.94 -4.50 -11.13
C GLN A 115 -3.24 -4.18 -9.80
N GLU A 116 -1.92 -4.34 -9.74
CA GLU A 116 -1.10 -4.03 -8.56
C GLU A 116 -1.09 -2.51 -8.28
N TYR A 117 -0.89 -1.69 -9.31
CA TYR A 117 -1.00 -0.22 -9.23
C TYR A 117 -2.36 0.26 -8.74
N PHE A 118 -3.45 -0.31 -9.26
CA PHE A 118 -4.81 0.08 -8.87
C PHE A 118 -5.16 -0.40 -7.45
N SER A 119 -4.62 -1.54 -7.00
CA SER A 119 -4.76 -2.00 -5.62
C SER A 119 -4.08 -1.05 -4.64
N GLU A 120 -2.85 -0.63 -4.94
CA GLU A 120 -2.09 0.35 -4.14
C GLU A 120 -2.78 1.72 -4.09
N ILE A 121 -3.28 2.19 -5.23
CA ILE A 121 -4.10 3.40 -5.31
C ILE A 121 -5.38 3.26 -4.49
N THR A 122 -6.06 2.12 -4.56
CA THR A 122 -7.31 1.88 -3.81
C THR A 122 -7.06 1.90 -2.30
N GLN A 123 -5.92 1.38 -1.85
CA GLN A 123 -5.51 1.45 -0.44
C GLN A 123 -5.15 2.88 -0.01
N ALA A 124 -4.36 3.60 -0.82
CA ALA A 124 -4.02 5.01 -0.56
C ALA A 124 -5.29 5.89 -0.50
N MET A 125 -6.24 5.64 -1.42
CA MET A 125 -7.54 6.30 -1.50
C MET A 125 -8.41 6.00 -0.28
N THR A 126 -8.49 4.74 0.15
CA THR A 126 -9.25 4.31 1.34
C THR A 126 -8.69 4.97 2.59
N ASN A 127 -7.36 4.97 2.76
CA ASN A 127 -6.68 5.59 3.90
C ASN A 127 -6.88 7.11 3.94
N LEU A 128 -6.81 7.79 2.80
CA LEU A 128 -7.10 9.24 2.70
C LEU A 128 -8.57 9.56 2.97
N THR A 129 -9.49 8.68 2.55
CA THR A 129 -10.93 8.83 2.77
C THR A 129 -11.25 8.71 4.26
N LEU A 130 -10.71 7.70 4.94
CA LEU A 130 -10.88 7.52 6.37
C LEU A 130 -10.39 8.73 7.18
N LYS A 131 -9.39 9.46 6.69
CA LYS A 131 -8.79 10.64 7.33
C LYS A 131 -9.49 11.97 7.01
N ASN A 132 -10.02 12.16 5.80
CA ASN A 132 -10.53 13.47 5.33
C ASN A 132 -12.06 13.60 5.37
N VAL A 133 -12.77 12.55 5.72
CA VAL A 133 -14.23 12.61 5.95
C VAL A 133 -14.53 13.41 7.22
N ILE A 134 -15.37 14.43 7.08
CA ILE A 134 -15.87 15.26 8.18
C ILE A 134 -17.22 14.71 8.62
N ILE A 135 -17.41 14.56 9.94
CA ILE A 135 -18.73 14.25 10.50
C ILE A 135 -19.41 15.59 10.82
N GLU A 136 -20.44 15.93 10.06
CA GLU A 136 -21.13 17.21 10.19
C GLU A 136 -22.24 17.18 11.23
N GLU A 137 -22.97 16.06 11.33
CA GLU A 137 -24.19 15.97 12.13
C GLU A 137 -24.43 14.55 12.65
N TYR A 138 -25.02 14.46 13.85
CA TYR A 138 -25.60 13.23 14.39
C TYR A 138 -27.12 13.33 14.46
N TYR A 139 -27.81 12.24 14.14
CA TYR A 139 -29.26 12.13 14.27
C TYR A 139 -29.68 10.81 14.94
N PRO A 140 -30.71 10.80 15.79
CA PRO A 140 -31.25 11.98 16.46
C PRO A 140 -30.22 12.56 17.44
N PRO A 141 -30.27 13.87 17.76
CA PRO A 141 -29.21 14.52 18.56
C PRO A 141 -28.95 13.91 19.94
N GLN A 142 -29.94 13.22 20.53
CA GLN A 142 -29.85 12.55 21.83
C GLN A 142 -29.80 11.02 21.72
N GLY A 143 -29.71 10.47 20.51
CA GLY A 143 -29.80 9.04 20.24
C GLY A 143 -31.22 8.49 20.44
N GLU A 144 -31.57 7.48 19.67
CA GLU A 144 -32.85 6.79 19.81
C GLU A 144 -32.65 5.56 20.71
N LYS A 145 -33.38 5.48 21.83
CA LYS A 145 -33.29 4.30 22.71
C LYS A 145 -34.10 3.17 22.10
N SER A 146 -33.41 2.08 21.76
CA SER A 146 -34.00 0.81 21.35
C SER A 146 -33.65 -0.25 22.41
N GLY A 147 -34.53 -0.42 23.39
CA GLY A 147 -34.28 -1.29 24.54
C GLY A 147 -33.10 -0.81 25.40
N LYS A 148 -32.07 -1.66 25.56
CA LYS A 148 -30.82 -1.32 26.28
C LYS A 148 -29.77 -0.60 25.42
N LYS A 149 -30.02 -0.44 24.12
CA LYS A 149 -29.09 0.15 23.16
C LYS A 149 -29.55 1.55 22.74
N ILE A 150 -28.59 2.36 22.33
CA ILE A 150 -28.77 3.70 21.79
C ILE A 150 -28.35 3.66 20.33
N LYS A 151 -29.20 4.20 19.46
CA LYS A 151 -28.99 4.26 18.02
C LYS A 151 -28.64 5.68 17.59
N PHE A 152 -27.60 5.81 16.78
CA PHE A 152 -27.20 7.05 16.12
C PHE A 152 -27.00 6.86 14.63
N TYR A 153 -27.23 7.94 13.90
CA TYR A 153 -26.82 8.13 12.52
C TYR A 153 -25.78 9.24 12.46
N ALA A 154 -24.74 9.06 11.66
CA ALA A 154 -23.70 10.07 11.44
C ALA A 154 -23.71 10.53 9.98
N LYS A 155 -23.75 11.85 9.76
CA LYS A 155 -23.61 12.48 8.45
C LYS A 155 -22.13 12.69 8.16
N ALA A 156 -21.57 11.84 7.30
CA ALA A 156 -20.22 11.98 6.80
C ALA A 156 -20.20 12.76 5.49
N VAL A 157 -19.28 13.72 5.36
CA VAL A 157 -19.11 14.55 4.17
C VAL A 157 -17.64 14.55 3.74
N LEU A 158 -17.41 14.33 2.44
CA LEU A 158 -16.11 14.40 1.81
C LEU A 158 -16.12 15.43 0.68
N SER A 159 -15.27 16.45 0.77
CA SER A 159 -15.02 17.42 -0.29
C SER A 159 -14.33 16.74 -1.47
N LYS A 160 -14.95 16.77 -2.66
CA LYS A 160 -14.36 16.15 -3.87
C LYS A 160 -13.05 16.84 -4.24
N THR A 161 -12.98 18.16 -4.12
CA THR A 161 -11.81 18.97 -4.49
C THR A 161 -10.63 18.75 -3.53
N ASP A 162 -10.88 18.82 -2.22
CA ASP A 162 -9.83 18.62 -1.22
C ASP A 162 -9.30 17.19 -1.26
N PHE A 163 -10.20 16.24 -1.51
CA PHE A 163 -9.84 14.84 -1.69
C PHE A 163 -8.96 14.65 -2.93
N ALA A 164 -9.33 15.25 -4.07
CA ALA A 164 -8.57 15.15 -5.31
C ALA A 164 -7.16 15.76 -5.19
N GLU A 165 -7.02 16.90 -4.52
CA GLU A 165 -5.72 17.55 -4.32
C GLU A 165 -4.81 16.71 -3.41
N LYS A 166 -5.34 16.18 -2.30
CA LYS A 166 -4.58 15.33 -1.38
C LYS A 166 -4.20 13.99 -2.00
N PHE A 167 -5.12 13.40 -2.77
CA PHE A 167 -4.87 12.19 -3.52
C PHE A 167 -3.77 12.39 -4.58
N LYS A 168 -3.78 13.52 -5.31
CA LYS A 168 -2.74 13.90 -6.26
C LYS A 168 -1.36 14.00 -5.61
N ASN A 169 -1.28 14.63 -4.45
CA ASN A 169 -0.04 14.80 -3.72
C ASN A 169 0.50 13.45 -3.21
N GLN A 170 -0.39 12.57 -2.73
CA GLN A 170 -0.02 11.24 -2.26
C GLN A 170 0.50 10.35 -3.39
N VAL A 171 -0.23 10.25 -4.51
CA VAL A 171 0.21 9.45 -5.67
C VAL A 171 1.52 9.98 -6.26
N SER A 172 1.69 11.30 -6.34
CA SER A 172 2.96 11.90 -6.78
C SER A 172 4.12 11.56 -5.84
N THR A 173 3.86 11.47 -4.53
CA THR A 173 4.86 11.11 -3.51
C THR A 173 5.21 9.63 -3.56
N ASP A 174 4.22 8.76 -3.74
CA ASP A 174 4.42 7.31 -3.84
C ASP A 174 5.12 6.93 -5.16
N ALA A 175 4.87 7.67 -6.24
CA ALA A 175 5.61 7.54 -7.49
C ALA A 175 7.07 8.02 -7.35
N ALA A 176 7.31 9.15 -6.67
CA ALA A 176 8.66 9.67 -6.45
C ALA A 176 9.52 8.81 -5.50
N SER A 177 8.88 8.08 -4.59
CA SER A 177 9.55 7.17 -3.64
C SER A 177 9.80 5.76 -4.19
N GLY A 178 9.46 5.50 -5.46
CA GLY A 178 9.68 4.22 -6.11
C GLY A 178 8.76 3.09 -5.62
N LYS A 179 7.69 3.44 -4.87
CA LYS A 179 6.66 2.48 -4.45
C LYS A 179 5.79 2.04 -5.63
N ILE A 180 5.61 2.92 -6.61
CA ILE A 180 4.90 2.62 -7.86
C ILE A 180 5.94 2.37 -8.95
N ASN A 181 6.26 1.10 -9.24
CA ASN A 181 7.14 0.75 -10.35
C ASN A 181 6.33 0.44 -11.61
N GLY A 182 6.53 1.24 -12.65
CA GLY A 182 6.33 0.79 -14.03
C GLY A 182 4.94 0.98 -14.66
N VAL A 183 4.40 2.20 -14.69
CA VAL A 183 3.62 2.69 -15.84
C VAL A 183 3.88 4.19 -15.95
N LYS A 184 4.35 4.68 -17.11
CA LYS A 184 4.39 6.11 -17.42
C LYS A 184 2.96 6.62 -17.63
N MET A 185 2.14 6.63 -16.59
CA MET A 185 0.90 7.37 -16.59
C MET A 185 1.19 8.70 -15.89
N ASN A 186 1.06 9.79 -16.64
CA ASN A 186 1.18 11.11 -16.06
C ASN A 186 0.02 11.24 -15.05
N ALA A 187 0.31 11.47 -13.76
CA ALA A 187 -0.71 11.59 -12.71
C ALA A 187 -1.83 12.60 -13.07
N ASN A 188 -1.56 13.50 -14.01
CA ASN A 188 -2.51 14.43 -14.61
C ASN A 188 -3.62 13.76 -15.47
N ASP A 189 -3.35 12.64 -16.14
CA ASP A 189 -4.33 11.94 -17.00
C ASP A 189 -5.32 11.09 -16.18
N ALA A 190 -4.81 10.41 -15.14
CA ALA A 190 -5.66 9.73 -14.16
C ALA A 190 -6.59 10.73 -13.44
N LEU A 191 -6.06 11.92 -13.14
CA LEU A 191 -6.78 13.01 -12.48
C LEU A 191 -7.81 13.69 -13.40
N ALA A 192 -7.50 13.89 -14.68
CA ALA A 192 -8.46 14.40 -15.67
C ALA A 192 -9.65 13.45 -15.88
N ARG A 193 -9.40 12.13 -15.88
CA ARG A 193 -10.44 11.10 -16.02
C ARG A 193 -11.27 10.95 -14.74
N LEU A 194 -10.67 11.02 -13.56
CA LEU A 194 -11.38 11.07 -12.28
C LEU A 194 -12.28 12.32 -12.19
N ASN A 195 -11.78 13.49 -12.55
CA ASN A 195 -12.57 14.73 -12.61
C ASN A 195 -13.72 14.66 -13.63
N LYS A 196 -13.50 14.02 -14.78
CA LYS A 196 -14.55 13.80 -15.79
C LYS A 196 -15.67 12.87 -15.28
N VAL A 197 -15.32 11.82 -14.54
CA VAL A 197 -16.30 10.91 -13.93
C VAL A 197 -17.07 11.61 -12.79
N LEU A 198 -16.36 12.35 -11.92
CA LEU A 198 -16.98 13.08 -10.81
C LEU A 198 -17.88 14.25 -11.28
N GLY A 199 -17.60 14.80 -12.47
CA GLY A 199 -18.43 15.82 -13.13
C GLY A 199 -19.66 15.27 -13.88
N GLY A 200 -19.74 13.96 -14.11
CA GLY A 200 -20.89 13.30 -14.76
C GLY A 200 -22.03 12.92 -13.80
N TRP A 201 -21.86 13.14 -12.50
CA TRP A 201 -22.75 12.64 -11.43
C TRP A 201 -24.08 13.41 -11.25
N GLY A 202 -24.42 14.29 -12.20
CA GLY A 202 -25.65 15.08 -12.20
C GLY A 202 -26.61 14.78 -13.35
N GLN A 203 -26.35 13.75 -14.17
CA GLN A 203 -27.27 13.37 -15.25
C GLN A 203 -27.93 12.02 -14.94
N GLU A 204 -29.23 12.06 -14.68
CA GLU A 204 -30.10 10.89 -14.69
C GLU A 204 -30.08 10.29 -16.11
N GLU A 205 -29.44 9.13 -16.27
CA GLU A 205 -29.87 8.17 -17.29
C GLU A 205 -30.76 7.13 -16.61
N GLU A 206 -32.03 7.12 -17.04
CA GLU A 206 -33.05 6.16 -16.64
C GLU A 206 -32.57 4.72 -16.84
N ILE A 207 -32.43 3.97 -15.75
CA ILE A 207 -32.38 2.51 -15.81
C ILE A 207 -33.64 1.96 -15.13
N GLY A 208 -34.59 1.59 -15.99
CA GLY A 208 -35.56 0.51 -15.88
C GLY A 208 -36.07 0.10 -14.50
N SER A 209 -37.34 0.44 -14.24
CA SER A 209 -38.15 -0.09 -13.15
C SER A 209 -38.25 -1.62 -13.17
N THR A 210 -38.07 -2.27 -12.03
CA THR A 210 -38.93 -3.40 -11.65
C THR A 210 -39.42 -3.20 -10.23
N THR A 211 -40.73 -3.12 -10.13
CA THR A 211 -41.56 -3.00 -8.94
C THR A 211 -41.42 -4.24 -8.06
N ASP A 212 -41.41 -4.05 -6.74
CA ASP A 212 -42.53 -4.51 -5.91
C ASP A 212 -42.43 -3.96 -4.48
N LYS A 213 -43.50 -3.27 -4.09
CA LYS A 213 -43.84 -2.86 -2.73
C LYS A 213 -44.86 -3.87 -2.20
N PRO A 214 -44.91 -4.11 -0.89
CA PRO A 214 -46.15 -3.73 -0.22
C PRO A 214 -45.89 -3.02 1.11
N THR A 215 -46.33 -1.76 1.26
CA THR A 215 -47.64 -1.33 1.78
C THR A 215 -47.64 -1.23 3.31
N ALA A 216 -47.64 0.02 3.77
CA ALA A 216 -47.84 0.41 5.16
C ALA A 216 -49.26 0.06 5.63
N THR A 217 -49.46 -0.10 6.95
CA THR A 217 -50.76 0.21 7.55
C THR A 217 -50.56 1.06 8.81
N THR A 218 -51.31 2.15 8.79
CA THR A 218 -51.46 3.28 9.71
C THR A 218 -52.19 2.96 11.03
N GLY A 219 -51.98 3.80 12.04
CA GLY A 219 -52.89 4.02 13.17
C GLY A 219 -52.28 5.01 14.19
N LEU A 220 -52.39 6.33 14.02
CA LEU A 220 -53.46 7.27 14.45
C LEU A 220 -53.74 7.32 15.97
N GLY A 221 -53.64 8.54 16.53
CA GLY A 221 -54.31 8.99 17.76
C GLY A 221 -53.37 9.66 18.78
N THR A 222 -53.05 10.96 18.71
CA THR A 222 -53.77 12.17 19.20
C THR A 222 -54.07 12.24 20.71
N GLY A 223 -53.67 13.36 21.36
CA GLY A 223 -54.20 13.83 22.66
C GLY A 223 -53.13 14.47 23.56
N ILE A 224 -52.83 15.79 23.46
CA ILE A 224 -53.33 16.87 24.35
C ILE A 224 -52.99 16.60 25.83
N SER A 225 -52.09 17.34 26.49
CA SER A 225 -52.44 18.55 27.29
C SER A 225 -51.17 19.24 27.86
N LYS A 226 -51.14 20.58 27.81
CA LYS A 226 -50.43 21.49 28.74
C LYS A 226 -51.31 21.69 29.99
N PRO A 227 -50.81 22.05 31.20
CA PRO A 227 -50.24 23.39 31.50
C PRO A 227 -49.03 23.32 32.47
N GLY A 228 -48.10 24.28 32.54
CA GLY A 228 -48.24 25.62 33.14
C GLY A 228 -47.47 25.67 34.47
N GLY A 229 -46.49 26.57 34.61
CA GLY A 229 -45.73 26.73 35.86
C GLY A 229 -44.50 27.63 35.71
N THR A 230 -44.68 28.88 36.09
CA THR A 230 -43.71 29.99 36.23
C THR A 230 -42.69 29.76 37.35
N GLY A 231 -41.49 30.34 37.25
CA GLY A 231 -40.58 30.48 38.39
C GLY A 231 -39.12 30.81 38.04
N ASP A 232 -38.85 32.12 37.95
CA ASP A 232 -37.67 32.84 38.46
C ASP A 232 -36.23 32.45 38.08
N THR A 233 -35.63 33.36 37.31
CA THR A 233 -34.19 33.67 37.24
C THR A 233 -33.63 34.11 38.59
N PRO A 234 -32.34 33.84 38.84
CA PRO A 234 -31.47 34.97 39.16
C PRO A 234 -30.16 34.97 38.38
N THR A 235 -29.88 36.16 37.87
CA THR A 235 -28.67 36.64 37.20
C THR A 235 -27.46 36.58 38.13
N ALA A 236 -26.33 36.03 37.64
CA ALA A 236 -25.01 36.29 38.20
C ALA A 236 -24.03 36.61 37.06
N THR A 237 -23.77 37.91 36.92
CA THR A 237 -22.78 38.55 36.06
C THR A 237 -21.36 38.18 36.51
N ALA A 238 -20.53 37.67 35.61
CA ALA A 238 -19.08 37.68 35.75
C ALA A 238 -18.48 38.26 34.45
N GLN A 239 -18.04 39.51 34.55
CA GLN A 239 -17.27 40.22 33.53
C GLN A 239 -15.94 39.50 33.28
N THR A 240 -15.65 39.15 32.04
CA THR A 240 -14.28 39.02 31.53
C THR A 240 -14.12 40.05 30.43
N GLY A 241 -13.34 41.10 30.71
CA GLY A 241 -13.05 42.16 29.76
C GLY A 241 -12.20 41.62 28.62
N SER A 242 -12.77 41.54 27.41
CA SER A 242 -11.99 41.42 26.18
C SER A 242 -11.25 42.74 25.97
N LYS A 243 -9.94 42.76 26.23
CA LYS A 243 -9.08 43.81 25.67
C LYS A 243 -9.09 43.60 24.15
N ALA A 244 -9.79 44.46 23.41
CA ALA A 244 -9.74 44.48 21.96
C ALA A 244 -8.28 44.72 21.55
N ALA A 245 -7.66 43.72 20.91
CA ALA A 245 -6.37 43.90 20.27
C ALA A 245 -6.57 44.92 19.14
N SER A 246 -6.11 46.15 19.36
CA SER A 246 -6.03 47.17 18.33
C SER A 246 -5.01 46.68 17.30
N TYR A 247 -5.49 46.26 16.12
CA TYR A 247 -4.63 45.92 15.00
C TYR A 247 -3.69 47.08 14.68
N PRO A 248 -2.40 46.82 14.36
CA PRO A 248 -1.52 47.86 13.83
C PRO A 248 -2.14 48.43 12.54
N ASP A 249 -1.74 49.63 12.13
CA ASP A 249 -2.23 50.25 10.88
C ASP A 249 -1.61 49.57 9.63
N TRP A 250 -1.86 48.26 9.49
CA TRP A 250 -1.27 47.35 8.51
C TRP A 250 -1.61 47.75 7.07
N LYS A 251 -2.70 48.50 6.90
CA LYS A 251 -3.16 49.09 5.64
C LYS A 251 -2.11 50.02 5.04
N LYS A 252 -1.28 50.68 5.87
CA LYS A 252 -0.16 51.53 5.42
C LYS A 252 1.05 50.75 4.91
N SER A 253 1.16 49.47 5.25
CA SER A 253 2.26 48.61 4.81
C SER A 253 1.97 47.87 3.50
N LEU A 254 0.75 48.00 2.97
CA LEU A 254 0.36 47.37 1.71
C LEU A 254 1.26 47.83 0.55
N PRO A 255 1.65 46.92 -0.36
CA PRO A 255 1.21 45.53 -0.46
C PRO A 255 2.01 44.55 0.42
N ASN A 256 2.98 45.02 1.20
CA ASN A 256 3.87 44.18 1.99
C ASN A 256 3.22 43.74 3.31
N ARG A 257 3.59 42.54 3.76
CA ARG A 257 3.20 42.04 5.07
C ARG A 257 3.81 42.94 6.17
N PRO A 258 3.03 43.43 7.15
CA PRO A 258 3.57 44.13 8.30
C PRO A 258 4.54 43.23 9.08
N SER A 259 5.57 43.81 9.70
CA SER A 259 6.48 43.08 10.59
C SER A 259 6.22 43.51 12.03
N ARG A 260 5.72 42.59 12.86
CA ARG A 260 5.47 42.81 14.29
C ARG A 260 6.17 41.72 15.10
N PRO A 261 7.24 42.06 15.85
CA PRO A 261 7.89 41.12 16.74
C PRO A 261 6.90 40.50 17.73
N GLY A 262 7.02 39.20 17.99
CA GLY A 262 6.15 38.48 18.93
C GLY A 262 4.85 37.92 18.34
N TYR A 263 4.61 38.05 17.03
CA TYR A 263 3.39 37.59 16.36
C TYR A 263 3.71 36.78 15.10
N TYR A 264 2.91 35.75 14.84
CA TYR A 264 2.80 35.16 13.51
C TYR A 264 1.77 35.95 12.72
N GLN A 265 2.13 36.34 11.50
CA GLN A 265 1.34 37.26 10.69
C GLN A 265 1.13 36.68 9.29
N GLY A 266 -0.08 36.86 8.78
CA GLY A 266 -0.46 36.47 7.42
C GLY A 266 -1.17 37.60 6.71
N LEU A 267 -0.81 37.81 5.44
CA LEU A 267 -1.45 38.78 4.55
C LEU A 267 -1.87 38.05 3.27
N GLY A 268 -3.16 37.81 3.14
CA GLY A 268 -3.74 37.23 1.94
C GLY A 268 -4.31 38.29 1.01
N VAL A 269 -4.32 37.97 -0.29
CA VAL A 269 -4.77 38.89 -1.33
C VAL A 269 -5.62 38.14 -2.35
N ALA A 270 -6.77 38.71 -2.70
CA ALA A 270 -7.65 38.22 -3.74
C ALA A 270 -8.01 39.34 -4.72
N PRO A 271 -8.22 39.04 -6.00
CA PRO A 271 -8.80 40.01 -6.94
C PRO A 271 -10.22 40.35 -6.51
N ILE A 272 -10.66 41.58 -6.79
CA ILE A 272 -12.08 41.94 -6.61
C ILE A 272 -12.88 41.36 -7.79
N THR A 273 -13.78 40.43 -7.51
CA THR A 273 -14.73 39.86 -8.48
C THR A 273 -16.15 40.35 -8.21
N SER A 274 -17.13 39.84 -8.97
CA SER A 274 -18.54 40.08 -8.70
C SER A 274 -19.06 39.34 -7.46
N ASN A 275 -18.27 38.42 -6.87
CA ASN A 275 -18.64 37.64 -5.69
C ASN A 275 -17.77 38.02 -4.48
N GLN A 276 -18.20 39.05 -3.76
CA GLN A 276 -17.49 39.57 -2.58
C GLN A 276 -17.18 38.49 -1.53
N ALA A 277 -18.11 37.56 -1.29
CA ALA A 277 -17.95 36.52 -0.28
C ALA A 277 -16.85 35.52 -0.67
N GLN A 278 -16.70 35.24 -1.96
CA GLN A 278 -15.62 34.38 -2.45
C GLN A 278 -14.26 35.11 -2.36
N ASP A 279 -14.21 36.39 -2.75
CA ASP A 279 -12.98 37.20 -2.63
C ASP A 279 -12.49 37.30 -1.18
N GLU A 280 -13.41 37.45 -0.22
CA GLU A 280 -13.11 37.47 1.21
C GLU A 280 -12.59 36.11 1.68
N LYS A 281 -13.24 35.01 1.28
CA LYS A 281 -12.81 33.65 1.60
C LYS A 281 -11.44 33.31 1.03
N ASP A 282 -11.15 33.72 -0.20
CA ASP A 282 -9.87 33.46 -0.88
C ASP A 282 -8.73 34.24 -0.22
N ALA A 283 -8.96 35.54 0.06
CA ALA A 283 -7.98 36.36 0.77
C ALA A 283 -7.76 35.85 2.21
N GLU A 284 -8.83 35.46 2.91
CA GLU A 284 -8.74 34.89 4.25
C GLU A 284 -7.97 33.56 4.27
N SER A 285 -8.27 32.66 3.33
CA SER A 285 -7.59 31.36 3.21
C SER A 285 -6.08 31.53 3.03
N GLU A 286 -5.66 32.44 2.14
CA GLU A 286 -4.24 32.73 1.92
C GLU A 286 -3.58 33.39 3.14
N ALA A 287 -4.27 34.32 3.82
CA ALA A 287 -3.76 34.94 5.05
C ALA A 287 -3.50 33.88 6.12
N ARG A 288 -4.47 32.98 6.33
CA ARG A 288 -4.35 31.86 7.27
C ARG A 288 -3.22 30.91 6.86
N ALA A 289 -3.12 30.55 5.58
CA ALA A 289 -2.06 29.68 5.06
C ALA A 289 -0.65 30.21 5.34
N GLN A 290 -0.44 31.53 5.30
CA GLN A 290 0.85 32.12 5.64
C GLN A 290 1.19 32.04 7.13
N VAL A 291 0.20 32.23 8.02
CA VAL A 291 0.38 32.00 9.47
C VAL A 291 0.72 30.53 9.73
N ILE A 292 0.03 29.60 9.07
CA ILE A 292 0.30 28.15 9.13
C ILE A 292 1.75 27.86 8.73
N ARG A 293 2.20 28.38 7.59
CA ARG A 293 3.57 28.14 7.11
C ARG A 293 4.63 28.66 8.08
N ALA A 294 4.39 29.81 8.71
CA ALA A 294 5.32 30.37 9.69
C ALA A 294 5.38 29.53 10.98
N ILE A 295 4.22 29.09 11.49
CA ILE A 295 4.13 28.18 12.63
C ILE A 295 4.79 26.84 12.30
N ARG A 296 4.51 26.26 11.13
CA ARG A 296 5.15 25.03 10.62
C ARG A 296 6.65 25.17 10.56
N SER A 297 7.16 26.24 9.95
CA SER A 297 8.61 26.45 9.81
C SER A 297 9.31 26.52 11.16
N GLU A 298 8.68 27.14 12.15
CA GLU A 298 9.21 27.19 13.52
C GLU A 298 9.20 25.81 14.18
N ILE A 299 8.10 25.06 14.07
CA ILE A 299 7.97 23.71 14.63
C ILE A 299 8.97 22.75 13.96
N THR A 300 9.06 22.76 12.63
CA THR A 300 10.01 21.96 11.85
C THR A 300 11.45 22.32 12.23
N SER A 301 11.81 23.61 12.29
CA SER A 301 13.14 24.04 12.74
C SER A 301 13.48 23.52 14.13
N LYS A 302 12.54 23.67 15.08
CA LYS A 302 12.71 23.20 16.47
C LYS A 302 12.86 21.69 16.58
N VAL A 303 12.16 20.94 15.73
CA VAL A 303 12.17 19.47 15.72
C VAL A 303 13.43 18.95 15.03
N THR A 304 13.83 19.52 13.90
CA THR A 304 15.09 19.19 13.21
C THR A 304 16.28 19.40 14.13
N SER A 305 16.37 20.53 14.86
CA SER A 305 17.48 20.76 15.79
C SER A 305 17.49 19.77 16.97
N ALA A 306 16.32 19.42 17.53
CA ALA A 306 16.24 18.42 18.61
C ALA A 306 16.56 16.99 18.13
N MET A 307 16.30 16.71 16.85
CA MET A 307 16.66 15.45 16.20
C MET A 307 18.14 15.39 15.85
N GLU A 308 18.75 16.44 15.33
CA GLU A 308 20.20 16.51 15.03
C GLU A 308 21.04 16.38 16.31
N GLU A 309 20.59 16.97 17.42
CA GLU A 309 21.26 16.88 18.72
C GLU A 309 21.24 15.44 19.27
N ARG A 310 20.17 14.66 19.03
CA ARG A 310 20.05 13.25 19.45
C ARG A 310 20.63 12.24 18.45
N SER A 311 20.63 12.55 17.15
CA SER A 311 21.11 11.67 16.07
C SER A 311 22.63 11.51 16.03
N SER A 312 23.35 12.42 16.67
CA SER A 312 24.80 12.31 16.88
C SER A 312 25.22 11.08 17.72
N SER A 313 24.26 10.37 18.33
CA SER A 313 24.51 9.18 19.17
C SER A 313 24.08 7.83 18.58
N SER A 314 23.33 7.78 17.47
CA SER A 314 22.96 6.52 16.83
C SER A 314 22.81 6.67 15.31
N GLY A 315 23.78 6.16 14.56
CA GLY A 315 23.78 6.15 13.10
C GLY A 315 22.69 5.23 12.56
N GLY A 316 21.63 5.82 12.01
CA GLY A 316 20.57 5.10 11.32
C GLY A 316 19.66 6.03 10.54
N SER A 317 19.79 6.01 9.22
CA SER A 317 18.96 6.78 8.28
C SER A 317 17.51 6.31 8.31
N SER A 318 16.61 7.08 8.93
CA SER A 318 15.16 6.87 8.83
C SER A 318 14.43 8.21 8.68
N SER A 319 14.57 8.87 7.53
CA SER A 319 13.95 10.18 7.28
C SER A 319 12.57 10.14 6.61
N GLY A 320 12.11 8.98 6.11
CA GLY A 320 10.88 8.87 5.31
C GLY A 320 9.57 8.91 6.13
N SER A 321 9.44 8.01 7.12
CA SER A 321 8.16 7.76 7.82
C SER A 321 7.78 8.81 8.88
N TYR A 322 8.76 9.54 9.42
CA TYR A 322 8.52 10.55 10.46
C TYR A 322 7.85 11.81 9.91
N SER A 323 8.09 12.15 8.64
CA SER A 323 7.57 13.38 8.03
C SER A 323 6.05 13.35 7.87
N GLU A 324 5.44 12.22 7.52
CA GLU A 324 4.00 12.11 7.25
C GLU A 324 3.13 12.23 8.51
N SER A 325 3.49 11.51 9.57
CA SER A 325 2.77 11.58 10.86
C SER A 325 2.95 12.95 11.52
N PHE A 326 4.15 13.52 11.44
CA PHE A 326 4.45 14.87 11.91
C PHE A 326 3.71 15.95 11.11
N ASN A 327 3.66 15.83 9.78
CA ASN A 327 2.94 16.75 8.91
C ASN A 327 1.43 16.72 9.20
N SER A 328 0.84 15.53 9.39
CA SER A 328 -0.57 15.37 9.72
C SER A 328 -0.95 16.01 11.08
N VAL A 329 -0.09 15.85 12.09
CA VAL A 329 -0.30 16.45 13.42
C VAL A 329 -0.13 17.97 13.36
N THR A 330 0.89 18.44 12.65
CA THR A 330 1.14 19.88 12.47
C THR A 330 -0.02 20.52 11.70
N GLU A 331 -0.67 19.78 10.79
CA GLU A 331 -1.91 20.18 10.10
C GLU A 331 -3.13 20.25 11.03
N SER A 332 -3.29 19.28 11.93
CA SER A 332 -4.34 19.32 12.96
C SER A 332 -4.16 20.51 13.90
N PHE A 333 -2.94 20.78 14.36
CA PHE A 333 -2.64 21.93 15.21
C PHE A 333 -2.93 23.25 14.49
N SER A 334 -2.38 23.38 13.27
CA SER A 334 -2.56 24.57 12.43
C SER A 334 -4.03 24.83 12.13
N SER A 335 -4.87 23.81 11.92
CA SER A 335 -6.29 24.02 11.63
C SER A 335 -7.13 24.34 12.86
N GLU A 336 -6.83 23.76 14.03
CA GLU A 336 -7.59 23.98 15.27
C GLU A 336 -7.25 25.34 15.92
N SER A 337 -5.96 25.69 16.00
CA SER A 337 -5.49 26.99 16.52
C SER A 337 -6.00 28.18 15.71
N LEU A 338 -6.38 27.96 14.44
CA LEU A 338 -6.83 29.01 13.54
C LEU A 338 -8.35 29.20 13.50
N LYS A 339 -9.17 28.29 14.04
CA LYS A 339 -10.65 28.43 13.97
C LYS A 339 -11.19 29.73 14.56
N ASN A 340 -10.44 30.34 15.48
CA ASN A 340 -10.83 31.58 16.16
C ASN A 340 -9.91 32.77 15.83
N LEU A 341 -9.06 32.68 14.79
CA LEU A 341 -8.27 33.85 14.40
C LEU A 341 -9.20 34.93 13.86
N ILE A 342 -9.09 36.11 14.46
CA ILE A 342 -9.77 37.31 13.96
C ILE A 342 -9.04 37.75 12.68
N VAL A 343 -9.83 37.99 11.63
CA VAL A 343 -9.35 38.40 10.31
C VAL A 343 -9.91 39.78 10.01
N GLU A 344 -9.04 40.73 9.70
CA GLU A 344 -9.45 42.04 9.20
C GLU A 344 -9.36 42.10 7.68
N PHE A 345 -10.37 42.72 7.06
CA PHE A 345 -10.40 42.92 5.61
C PHE A 345 -10.12 44.37 5.23
N HIS A 346 -9.44 44.56 4.11
CA HIS A 346 -9.28 45.87 3.46
C HIS A 346 -9.47 45.74 1.96
N THR A 347 -10.23 46.68 1.37
CA THR A 347 -10.45 46.72 -0.07
C THR A 347 -9.71 47.93 -0.64
N ASP A 348 -8.72 47.69 -1.49
CA ASP A 348 -8.04 48.74 -2.23
C ASP A 348 -8.70 48.89 -3.61
N LYS A 349 -9.50 49.95 -3.74
CA LYS A 349 -10.25 50.28 -4.97
C LYS A 349 -9.33 50.67 -6.12
N SER A 350 -8.12 51.16 -5.84
CA SER A 350 -7.17 51.62 -6.86
C SER A 350 -6.45 50.46 -7.54
N SER A 351 -6.06 49.43 -6.77
CA SER A 351 -5.40 48.23 -7.28
C SER A 351 -6.35 47.08 -7.65
N LYS A 352 -7.66 47.26 -7.43
CA LYS A 352 -8.72 46.24 -7.61
C LYS A 352 -8.44 44.94 -6.82
N LYS A 353 -7.88 45.08 -5.61
CA LYS A 353 -7.51 43.95 -4.74
C LYS A 353 -8.21 44.04 -3.39
N ARG A 354 -8.56 42.88 -2.85
CA ARG A 354 -8.99 42.70 -1.47
C ARG A 354 -7.90 42.01 -0.67
N TYR A 355 -7.62 42.54 0.50
CA TYR A 355 -6.62 42.04 1.43
C TYR A 355 -7.30 41.51 2.69
N ALA A 356 -6.77 40.42 3.23
CA ALA A 356 -7.12 39.90 4.54
C ALA A 356 -5.85 39.84 5.39
N TYR A 357 -5.91 40.37 6.61
CA TYR A 357 -4.82 40.33 7.57
C TYR A 357 -5.25 39.56 8.81
N CYS A 358 -4.38 38.67 9.26
CA CYS A 358 -4.62 37.89 10.46
C CYS A 358 -3.30 37.76 11.25
N GLU A 359 -3.38 37.81 12.57
CA GLU A 359 -2.23 37.66 13.47
C GLU A 359 -2.58 36.83 14.68
N ILE A 360 -1.58 36.12 15.22
CA ILE A 360 -1.65 35.40 16.49
C ILE A 360 -0.35 35.63 17.24
N SER A 361 -0.42 35.92 18.54
CA SER A 361 0.79 36.10 19.34
C SER A 361 1.51 34.77 19.55
N ILE A 362 2.84 34.81 19.61
CA ILE A 362 3.66 33.64 19.93
C ILE A 362 3.29 33.09 21.32
N GLU A 363 2.95 33.96 22.27
CA GLU A 363 2.49 33.57 23.61
C GLU A 363 1.18 32.77 23.58
N GLU A 364 0.21 33.19 22.76
CA GLU A 364 -1.07 32.49 22.61
C GLU A 364 -0.86 31.12 21.95
N VAL A 365 0.03 31.05 20.95
CA VAL A 365 0.46 29.78 20.35
C VAL A 365 1.09 28.87 21.41
N ASN A 366 2.00 29.40 22.25
CA ASN A 366 2.62 28.65 23.35
C ASN A 366 1.62 28.22 24.43
N ARG A 367 0.61 29.04 24.75
CA ARG A 367 -0.47 28.70 25.67
C ARG A 367 -1.29 27.53 25.14
N GLN A 368 -1.67 27.56 23.86
CA GLN A 368 -2.40 26.48 23.19
C GLN A 368 -1.56 25.19 23.13
N PHE A 369 -0.24 25.30 22.97
CA PHE A 369 0.67 24.17 23.11
C PHE A 369 0.67 23.57 24.52
N ALA A 370 0.75 24.39 25.57
CA ALA A 370 0.70 23.92 26.95
C ALA A 370 -0.64 23.26 27.32
N GLU A 371 -1.75 23.77 26.77
CA GLU A 371 -3.07 23.14 26.93
C GLU A 371 -3.16 21.80 26.20
N ARG A 372 -2.62 21.72 24.98
CA ARG A 372 -2.51 20.44 24.24
C ARG A 372 -1.64 19.43 24.98
N LEU A 373 -0.55 19.85 25.62
CA LEU A 373 0.30 18.97 26.43
C LEU A 373 -0.48 18.34 27.58
N LYS A 374 -1.26 19.15 28.32
CA LYS A 374 -2.16 18.66 29.37
C LYS A 374 -3.24 17.71 28.81
N LYS A 375 -3.80 18.03 27.64
CA LYS A 375 -4.78 17.18 26.94
C LYS A 375 -4.15 15.84 26.53
N ALA A 376 -2.91 15.84 26.04
CA ALA A 376 -2.20 14.64 25.63
C ALA A 376 -1.99 13.67 26.81
N ILE A 377 -1.64 14.15 28.00
CA ILE A 377 -1.56 13.31 29.21
C ILE A 377 -2.91 12.67 29.55
N ASN A 378 -4.01 13.44 29.47
CA ASN A 378 -5.35 12.91 29.76
C ASN A 378 -5.81 11.88 28.71
N VAL A 379 -5.51 12.11 27.43
CA VAL A 379 -5.78 11.17 26.34
C VAL A 379 -4.95 9.90 26.54
N ALA A 380 -3.65 10.04 26.82
CA ALA A 380 -2.76 8.93 27.12
C ALA A 380 -3.25 8.11 28.32
N LYS A 381 -3.71 8.77 29.40
CA LYS A 381 -4.32 8.11 30.55
C LYS A 381 -5.58 7.34 30.18
N THR A 382 -6.42 7.90 29.32
CA THR A 382 -7.63 7.23 28.82
C THR A 382 -7.27 5.95 28.07
N TYR A 383 -6.31 6.03 27.15
CA TYR A 383 -5.79 4.87 26.41
C TYR A 383 -5.16 3.83 27.34
N TYR A 384 -4.37 4.26 28.32
CA TYR A 384 -3.76 3.36 29.30
C TYR A 384 -4.80 2.60 30.12
N MET A 385 -5.83 3.27 30.61
CA MET A 385 -6.92 2.65 31.36
C MET A 385 -7.74 1.70 30.48
N ALA A 386 -8.04 2.09 29.24
CA ALA A 386 -8.72 1.24 28.26
C ALA A 386 -7.90 -0.02 27.93
N ALA A 387 -6.59 0.13 27.78
CA ALA A 387 -5.67 -0.98 27.57
C ALA A 387 -5.66 -1.93 28.76
N LYS A 388 -5.54 -1.42 30.00
CA LYS A 388 -5.61 -2.23 31.22
C LYS A 388 -6.94 -2.97 31.36
N SER A 389 -8.05 -2.32 31.04
CA SER A 389 -9.36 -2.99 31.02
C SER A 389 -9.43 -4.08 29.96
N SER A 390 -8.82 -3.86 28.78
CA SER A 390 -8.78 -4.85 27.70
C SER A 390 -7.91 -6.06 28.07
N GLU A 391 -6.77 -5.84 28.73
CA GLU A 391 -5.94 -6.93 29.29
C GLU A 391 -6.74 -7.78 30.28
N ALA A 392 -7.46 -7.14 31.20
CA ALA A 392 -8.27 -7.82 32.21
C ALA A 392 -9.40 -8.65 31.58
N ASN A 393 -9.92 -8.23 30.43
CA ASN A 393 -10.96 -8.94 29.68
C ASN A 393 -10.41 -10.02 28.74
N GLY A 394 -9.08 -10.18 28.64
CA GLY A 394 -8.44 -11.11 27.70
C GLY A 394 -8.39 -10.62 26.25
N ASP A 395 -8.72 -9.36 25.99
CA ASP A 395 -8.67 -8.74 24.66
C ASP A 395 -7.26 -8.18 24.37
N TYR A 396 -6.25 -9.07 24.35
CA TYR A 396 -4.83 -8.68 24.32
C TYR A 396 -4.40 -7.86 23.11
N TYR A 397 -4.96 -8.11 21.92
CA TYR A 397 -4.63 -7.29 20.75
C TYR A 397 -5.25 -5.88 20.85
N ILE A 398 -6.46 -5.77 21.38
CA ILE A 398 -7.07 -4.47 21.66
C ILE A 398 -6.20 -3.72 22.69
N ALA A 399 -5.77 -4.38 23.76
CA ALA A 399 -4.84 -3.79 24.72
C ALA A 399 -3.54 -3.29 24.06
N LEU A 400 -2.94 -4.09 23.17
CA LEU A 400 -1.74 -3.71 22.41
C LEU A 400 -1.98 -2.43 21.60
N THR A 401 -3.08 -2.39 20.83
CA THR A 401 -3.41 -1.22 20.00
C THR A 401 -3.69 0.02 20.86
N GLN A 402 -4.41 -0.12 21.99
CA GLN A 402 -4.70 0.99 22.89
C GLN A 402 -3.42 1.54 23.54
N TYR A 403 -2.48 0.68 23.97
CA TYR A 403 -1.18 1.15 24.44
C TYR A 403 -0.40 1.87 23.34
N LEU A 404 -0.42 1.35 22.11
CA LEU A 404 0.30 1.96 21.00
C LEU A 404 -0.28 3.33 20.65
N GLU A 405 -1.61 3.48 20.58
CA GLU A 405 -2.27 4.77 20.34
C GLU A 405 -1.98 5.78 21.46
N GLY A 406 -2.01 5.36 22.73
CA GLY A 406 -1.59 6.21 23.84
C GLY A 406 -0.12 6.64 23.76
N ALA A 407 0.76 5.74 23.33
CA ALA A 407 2.18 6.03 23.14
C ALA A 407 2.40 7.05 22.00
N LYS A 408 1.66 6.92 20.88
CA LYS A 408 1.72 7.85 19.74
C LYS A 408 1.44 9.28 20.19
N GLU A 409 0.36 9.49 20.94
CA GLU A 409 -0.02 10.81 21.48
C GLU A 409 1.09 11.44 22.32
N VAL A 410 1.75 10.63 23.16
CA VAL A 410 2.82 11.09 24.05
C VAL A 410 4.09 11.42 23.26
N VAL A 411 4.48 10.57 22.32
CA VAL A 411 5.66 10.81 21.46
C VAL A 411 5.50 12.11 20.68
N ILE A 412 4.30 12.34 20.14
CA ILE A 412 3.97 13.57 19.43
C ILE A 412 4.10 14.78 20.37
N ALA A 413 3.52 14.70 21.56
CA ALA A 413 3.53 15.80 22.51
C ALA A 413 4.94 16.10 23.05
N GLU A 414 5.77 15.08 23.30
CA GLU A 414 7.17 15.24 23.69
C GLU A 414 8.02 15.87 22.58
N ALA A 415 7.78 15.51 21.31
CA ALA A 415 8.49 16.11 20.18
C ALA A 415 8.23 17.63 20.07
N ILE A 416 7.02 18.06 20.41
CA ILE A 416 6.64 19.48 20.46
C ILE A 416 7.25 20.17 21.69
N ASN A 417 7.21 19.51 22.85
CA ASN A 417 7.63 20.09 24.13
C ASN A 417 9.16 20.10 24.34
N LYS A 418 9.93 19.32 23.57
CA LYS A 418 11.38 19.05 23.74
C LYS A 418 11.79 18.39 25.06
N GLU A 419 10.87 18.20 25.98
CA GLU A 419 11.08 17.52 27.26
C GLU A 419 10.21 16.28 27.37
N PRO A 420 10.67 15.22 28.06
CA PRO A 420 9.86 14.06 28.39
C PRO A 420 8.60 14.49 29.16
N ILE A 421 7.48 13.84 28.87
CA ILE A 421 6.25 14.10 29.60
C ILE A 421 6.23 13.20 30.83
N GLU A 422 6.09 13.84 31.99
CA GLU A 422 5.87 13.16 33.26
C GLU A 422 4.41 13.31 33.71
N GLY A 423 3.86 12.26 34.32
CA GLY A 423 2.52 12.30 34.86
C GLY A 423 2.10 11.01 35.54
N ASP A 424 1.00 11.10 36.30
CA ASP A 424 0.34 9.96 36.93
C ASP A 424 -0.62 9.28 35.93
N ILE A 425 -0.06 8.34 35.16
CA ILE A 425 -0.80 7.62 34.13
C ILE A 425 -1.56 6.39 34.65
N ASP A 426 -1.04 5.74 35.70
CA ASP A 426 -1.63 4.53 36.27
C ASP A 426 -2.59 4.82 37.45
N GLY A 427 -2.69 6.08 37.88
CA GLY A 427 -3.54 6.47 39.01
C GLY A 427 -2.91 6.16 40.37
N SER A 428 -1.62 5.82 40.41
CA SER A 428 -0.88 5.55 41.64
C SER A 428 -0.53 6.83 42.43
N GLY A 429 -0.78 8.01 41.84
CA GLY A 429 -0.38 9.30 42.39
C GLY A 429 1.12 9.59 42.25
N LYS A 430 1.88 8.72 41.55
CA LYS A 430 3.30 8.94 41.27
C LYS A 430 3.47 9.50 39.86
N SER A 431 4.24 10.59 39.76
CA SER A 431 4.67 11.12 38.48
C SER A 431 5.75 10.21 37.89
N VAL A 432 5.50 9.66 36.71
CA VAL A 432 6.46 8.80 35.97
C VAL A 432 6.57 9.28 34.54
N SER A 433 7.66 8.92 33.86
CA SER A 433 7.77 9.14 32.42
C SER A 433 6.66 8.38 31.70
N VAL A 434 5.78 9.13 31.04
CA VAL A 434 4.60 8.57 30.39
C VAL A 434 5.01 7.67 29.23
N ARG A 435 5.96 8.12 28.38
CA ARG A 435 6.47 7.33 27.26
C ARG A 435 7.13 6.03 27.72
N ALA A 436 8.01 6.10 28.73
CA ALA A 436 8.71 4.91 29.24
C ALA A 436 7.72 3.89 29.82
N THR A 437 6.63 4.37 30.42
CA THR A 437 5.55 3.51 30.91
C THR A 437 4.88 2.76 29.77
N PHE A 438 4.52 3.42 28.68
CA PHE A 438 3.96 2.76 27.49
C PHE A 438 4.93 1.75 26.87
N ASP A 439 6.19 2.11 26.65
CA ASP A 439 7.20 1.20 26.09
C ASP A 439 7.34 -0.06 26.96
N THR A 440 7.32 0.11 28.29
CA THR A 440 7.36 -1.00 29.25
C THR A 440 6.13 -1.90 29.12
N GLN A 441 4.92 -1.33 29.07
CA GLN A 441 3.69 -2.12 28.94
C GLN A 441 3.62 -2.87 27.60
N LEU A 442 3.94 -2.19 26.49
CA LEU A 442 4.01 -2.80 25.16
C LEU A 442 5.00 -3.96 25.15
N LYS A 443 6.21 -3.75 25.68
CA LYS A 443 7.23 -4.79 25.79
C LYS A 443 6.78 -5.98 26.62
N GLN A 444 6.11 -5.75 27.75
CA GLN A 444 5.59 -6.83 28.59
C GLN A 444 4.50 -7.63 27.88
N LEU A 445 3.57 -6.95 27.21
CA LEU A 445 2.47 -7.56 26.49
C LEU A 445 2.97 -8.38 25.31
N LEU A 446 3.78 -7.77 24.43
CA LEU A 446 4.43 -8.45 23.30
C LEU A 446 5.32 -9.59 23.77
N GLY A 447 5.95 -9.46 24.94
CA GLY A 447 6.83 -10.48 25.46
C GLY A 447 6.17 -11.78 25.90
N ARG A 448 4.85 -11.77 25.98
CA ARG A 448 4.02 -12.93 26.25
C ARG A 448 3.27 -13.41 25.01
N MET A 449 3.35 -12.68 23.89
CA MET A 449 2.78 -13.12 22.63
C MET A 449 3.75 -14.04 21.89
N ARG A 450 3.20 -15.08 21.26
CA ARG A 450 3.96 -15.95 20.35
C ARG A 450 3.06 -16.48 19.24
N VAL A 451 3.68 -16.80 18.10
CA VAL A 451 3.02 -17.45 16.98
C VAL A 451 3.26 -18.95 17.05
N GLU A 452 2.20 -19.73 16.94
CA GLU A 452 2.20 -21.19 16.90
C GLU A 452 1.78 -21.70 15.51
N ILE A 453 2.31 -22.85 15.12
CA ILE A 453 1.92 -23.54 13.90
C ILE A 453 0.67 -24.36 14.20
N VAL A 454 -0.38 -24.17 13.40
CA VAL A 454 -1.60 -24.99 13.46
C VAL A 454 -1.58 -26.06 12.37
N SER A 455 -1.29 -25.67 11.12
CA SER A 455 -1.22 -26.59 9.98
C SER A 455 -0.43 -26.00 8.81
N GLY A 456 -0.14 -26.81 7.79
CA GLY A 456 0.58 -26.39 6.59
C GLY A 456 2.10 -26.29 6.76
N ASP A 457 2.66 -26.80 7.85
CA ASP A 457 4.12 -26.89 8.03
C ASP A 457 4.68 -28.19 7.46
N ALA A 458 5.97 -28.21 7.17
CA ALA A 458 6.75 -29.35 6.66
C ALA A 458 6.20 -30.01 5.38
N GLN A 459 5.47 -29.26 4.54
CA GLN A 459 4.92 -29.76 3.29
C GLN A 459 5.98 -29.82 2.16
N LYS A 460 5.63 -30.50 1.05
CA LYS A 460 6.44 -30.50 -0.18
C LYS A 460 6.02 -29.33 -1.07
N GLY A 461 7.00 -28.65 -1.66
CA GLY A 461 6.80 -27.59 -2.63
C GLY A 461 7.61 -27.85 -3.91
N THR A 462 7.10 -27.32 -5.02
CA THR A 462 7.75 -27.33 -6.33
C THR A 462 7.93 -25.88 -6.78
N LYS A 463 9.04 -25.59 -7.47
CA LYS A 463 9.27 -24.25 -8.03
C LYS A 463 8.15 -23.87 -9.00
N ASN A 464 7.72 -22.61 -8.95
CA ASN A 464 6.63 -22.02 -9.72
C ASN A 464 5.24 -22.63 -9.48
N GLU A 465 5.08 -23.45 -8.45
CA GLU A 465 3.80 -24.02 -8.06
C GLU A 465 3.37 -23.51 -6.68
N PRO A 466 2.05 -23.48 -6.40
CA PRO A 466 1.55 -23.19 -5.06
C PRO A 466 1.92 -24.31 -4.09
N LEU A 467 1.94 -24.01 -2.79
CA LEU A 467 1.99 -25.06 -1.79
C LEU A 467 0.63 -25.77 -1.71
N ALA A 468 0.65 -27.08 -1.43
CA ALA A 468 -0.54 -27.92 -1.45
C ALA A 468 -1.57 -27.52 -0.39
N GLN A 469 -1.11 -26.97 0.74
CA GLN A 469 -1.97 -26.53 1.84
C GLN A 469 -1.63 -25.11 2.28
N PRO A 470 -2.63 -24.31 2.71
CA PRO A 470 -2.38 -23.01 3.30
C PRO A 470 -1.60 -23.17 4.63
N LEU A 471 -0.75 -22.19 4.91
CA LEU A 471 -0.06 -22.06 6.19
C LEU A 471 -1.05 -21.48 7.20
N VAL A 472 -1.30 -22.18 8.31
CA VAL A 472 -2.19 -21.69 9.35
C VAL A 472 -1.38 -21.44 10.62
N ALA A 473 -1.33 -20.17 11.00
CA ALA A 473 -0.65 -19.70 12.20
C ALA A 473 -1.66 -19.29 13.26
N ARG A 474 -1.34 -19.51 14.53
CA ARG A 474 -2.15 -19.05 15.67
C ARG A 474 -1.36 -18.08 16.52
N LEU A 475 -1.91 -16.89 16.76
CA LEU A 475 -1.35 -15.96 17.74
C LEU A 475 -1.92 -16.28 19.11
N VAL A 476 -1.02 -16.52 20.08
CA VAL A 476 -1.40 -16.78 21.47
C VAL A 476 -0.70 -15.84 22.43
N TYR A 477 -1.31 -15.63 23.59
CA TYR A 477 -0.78 -14.88 24.72
C TYR A 477 -0.59 -15.81 25.91
N ASP A 478 0.59 -15.77 26.52
CA ASP A 478 0.94 -16.54 27.72
C ASP A 478 0.69 -15.72 28.99
N ASN A 479 -0.37 -16.06 29.70
CA ASN A 479 -0.64 -15.49 31.01
C ASN A 479 -0.21 -16.44 32.12
N MET A 480 1.09 -16.41 32.43
CA MET A 480 1.68 -17.17 33.53
C MET A 480 1.42 -18.69 33.41
N GLY A 481 1.55 -19.23 32.19
CA GLY A 481 1.30 -20.64 31.87
C GLY A 481 -0.09 -20.91 31.28
N ASN A 482 -1.03 -19.97 31.40
CA ASN A 482 -2.33 -20.08 30.75
C ASN A 482 -2.27 -19.47 29.35
N VAL A 483 -2.32 -20.34 28.33
CA VAL A 483 -2.26 -19.95 26.92
C VAL A 483 -3.64 -19.54 26.43
N MET A 484 -3.78 -18.32 25.93
CA MET A 484 -5.03 -17.79 25.39
C MET A 484 -4.86 -17.37 23.94
N SER A 485 -5.91 -17.55 23.14
CA SER A 485 -5.94 -17.09 21.76
C SER A 485 -6.06 -15.57 21.66
N VAL A 486 -5.34 -14.97 20.71
CA VAL A 486 -5.39 -13.53 20.44
C VAL A 486 -6.17 -13.29 19.14
N LYS A 487 -7.39 -12.76 19.26
CA LYS A 487 -8.30 -12.46 18.15
C LYS A 487 -8.06 -11.08 17.53
N GLY A 488 -8.37 -10.93 16.25
CA GLY A 488 -8.37 -9.64 15.54
C GLY A 488 -6.99 -9.07 15.22
N ALA A 489 -5.91 -9.79 15.52
CA ALA A 489 -4.54 -9.36 15.25
C ALA A 489 -4.18 -9.53 13.78
N VAL A 490 -3.44 -8.57 13.21
CA VAL A 490 -2.93 -8.69 11.84
C VAL A 490 -1.57 -9.39 11.87
N LEU A 491 -1.51 -10.57 11.25
CA LEU A 491 -0.27 -11.27 10.96
C LEU A 491 0.15 -10.97 9.52
N VAL A 492 1.46 -10.98 9.28
CA VAL A 492 2.08 -10.76 7.97
C VAL A 492 2.97 -11.93 7.60
N SER A 493 3.01 -12.27 6.32
CA SER A 493 3.95 -13.26 5.78
C SER A 493 5.17 -12.58 5.18
N SER A 494 6.32 -13.25 5.25
CA SER A 494 7.55 -12.83 4.59
C SER A 494 8.41 -14.02 4.18
N SER A 495 9.13 -13.84 3.08
CA SER A 495 10.11 -14.82 2.59
C SER A 495 11.36 -14.81 3.47
N VAL A 496 11.92 -16.00 3.75
CA VAL A 496 13.18 -16.14 4.47
C VAL A 496 14.27 -16.55 3.49
N ALA A 497 15.20 -15.63 3.22
CA ALA A 497 16.29 -15.85 2.27
C ALA A 497 17.08 -17.15 2.59
N PRO A 498 17.50 -17.92 1.57
CA PRO A 498 17.42 -17.61 0.12
C PRO A 498 16.09 -18.00 -0.56
N THR A 499 15.10 -18.48 0.20
CA THR A 499 13.78 -18.82 -0.33
C THR A 499 13.01 -17.54 -0.64
N VAL A 500 12.35 -17.50 -1.81
CA VAL A 500 11.38 -16.47 -2.18
C VAL A 500 10.07 -17.15 -2.52
N VAL A 501 8.99 -16.69 -1.90
CA VAL A 501 7.63 -17.15 -2.14
C VAL A 501 6.72 -15.96 -2.42
N LYS A 502 5.73 -16.18 -3.29
CA LYS A 502 4.59 -15.29 -3.46
C LYS A 502 3.44 -15.83 -2.61
N ALA A 503 3.13 -15.14 -1.52
CA ALA A 503 2.11 -15.54 -0.55
C ALA A 503 1.16 -14.39 -0.22
N ASP A 504 0.04 -14.68 0.44
CA ASP A 504 -0.83 -13.66 1.01
C ASP A 504 -0.02 -12.75 1.94
N LEU A 505 -0.10 -11.43 1.74
CA LEU A 505 0.74 -10.48 2.48
C LEU A 505 0.35 -10.41 3.96
N SER A 506 -0.94 -10.43 4.24
CA SER A 506 -1.47 -10.32 5.60
C SER A 506 -2.79 -11.06 5.76
N ALA A 507 -3.07 -11.46 7.00
CA ALA A 507 -4.33 -12.05 7.40
C ALA A 507 -4.65 -11.67 8.85
N GLN A 508 -5.94 -11.49 9.15
CA GLN A 508 -6.40 -11.17 10.50
C GLN A 508 -6.75 -12.45 11.26
N THR A 509 -6.40 -12.53 12.55
CA THR A 509 -6.71 -13.68 13.37
C THR A 509 -8.21 -13.75 13.70
N ASP A 510 -8.78 -14.95 13.61
CA ASP A 510 -10.17 -15.23 13.96
C ASP A 510 -10.40 -15.30 15.50
N GLY A 511 -11.60 -15.69 15.92
CA GLY A 511 -11.94 -15.86 17.33
C GLY A 511 -11.13 -16.93 18.08
N SER A 512 -10.52 -17.87 17.36
CA SER A 512 -9.61 -18.89 17.88
C SER A 512 -8.13 -18.46 17.80
N GLY A 513 -7.87 -17.25 17.29
CA GLY A 513 -6.54 -16.71 17.10
C GLY A 513 -5.84 -17.20 15.83
N ASN A 514 -6.53 -17.90 14.94
CA ASN A 514 -5.95 -18.49 13.73
C ASN A 514 -5.97 -17.50 12.54
N ALA A 515 -4.93 -17.50 11.73
CA ALA A 515 -4.84 -16.79 10.47
C ALA A 515 -4.24 -17.72 9.40
N GLY A 516 -4.88 -17.80 8.23
CA GLY A 516 -4.48 -18.62 7.10
C GLY A 516 -3.79 -17.82 6.01
N PHE A 517 -2.75 -18.39 5.41
CA PHE A 517 -1.96 -17.79 4.34
C PHE A 517 -1.78 -18.78 3.20
N THR A 518 -2.16 -18.37 1.99
CA THR A 518 -1.93 -19.15 0.77
C THR A 518 -0.58 -18.79 0.18
N VAL A 519 0.23 -19.80 -0.15
CA VAL A 519 1.43 -19.62 -0.97
C VAL A 519 1.07 -19.93 -2.41
N HIS A 520 1.01 -18.90 -3.24
CA HIS A 520 0.58 -18.95 -4.64
C HIS A 520 1.68 -19.47 -5.56
N ALA A 521 2.94 -19.19 -5.23
CA ALA A 521 4.10 -19.71 -5.98
C ALA A 521 5.37 -19.74 -5.13
N VAL A 522 6.19 -20.78 -5.34
CA VAL A 522 7.59 -20.82 -4.86
C VAL A 522 8.52 -20.31 -5.96
N GLU A 523 9.06 -19.10 -5.81
CA GLU A 523 9.86 -18.44 -6.85
C GLU A 523 11.33 -18.87 -6.82
N SER A 524 11.89 -19.09 -5.62
CA SER A 524 13.24 -19.62 -5.45
C SER A 524 13.35 -20.56 -4.26
N VAL A 525 14.26 -21.52 -4.37
CA VAL A 525 14.48 -22.53 -3.32
C VAL A 525 15.91 -22.50 -2.76
N ASN A 526 16.04 -22.88 -1.49
CA ASN A 526 17.32 -23.08 -0.84
C ASN A 526 18.01 -24.31 -1.43
N ALA A 527 19.32 -24.20 -1.69
CA ALA A 527 20.15 -25.29 -2.16
C ALA A 527 20.09 -26.54 -1.25
N SER A 528 19.88 -26.38 0.07
CA SER A 528 19.70 -27.49 1.01
C SER A 528 18.39 -28.25 0.84
N GLY A 529 17.44 -27.70 0.09
CA GLY A 529 16.08 -28.19 -0.06
C GLY A 529 15.13 -27.85 1.09
N VAL A 530 15.63 -27.26 2.18
CA VAL A 530 14.80 -26.79 3.30
C VAL A 530 14.54 -25.30 3.14
N ASN A 531 13.27 -24.96 2.92
CA ASN A 531 12.80 -23.61 2.65
C ASN A 531 11.94 -23.11 3.80
N LYS A 532 11.88 -21.78 3.96
CA LYS A 532 11.13 -21.17 5.07
C LYS A 532 10.28 -19.99 4.63
N VAL A 533 9.08 -19.90 5.21
CA VAL A 533 8.18 -18.76 5.16
C VAL A 533 7.93 -18.30 6.58
N ARG A 534 8.12 -17.01 6.87
CA ARG A 534 7.92 -16.44 8.19
C ARG A 534 6.53 -15.83 8.27
N ILE A 535 5.77 -16.21 9.29
CA ILE A 535 4.51 -15.54 9.66
C ILE A 535 4.70 -14.90 11.03
N GLY A 536 4.43 -13.60 11.14
CA GLY A 536 4.65 -12.84 12.36
C GLY A 536 3.63 -11.72 12.56
N LEU A 537 3.64 -11.13 13.76
CA LEU A 537 2.85 -9.95 14.05
C LEU A 537 3.30 -8.78 13.16
N SER A 538 2.35 -8.00 12.63
CA SER A 538 2.67 -6.78 11.89
C SER A 538 3.49 -5.81 12.76
N THR A 539 4.65 -5.38 12.26
CA THR A 539 5.54 -4.42 12.94
C THR A 539 5.43 -3.00 12.38
N ALA A 540 4.63 -2.77 11.34
CA ALA A 540 4.57 -1.49 10.63
C ALA A 540 4.27 -0.31 11.57
N ASP A 541 3.32 -0.48 12.50
CA ASP A 541 2.97 0.56 13.46
C ASP A 541 4.07 0.80 14.51
N PHE A 542 4.92 -0.18 14.80
CA PHE A 542 6.06 -0.03 15.74
C PHE A 542 7.27 0.60 15.05
N GLU A 543 7.50 0.27 13.77
CA GLU A 543 8.62 0.78 12.98
C GLU A 543 8.54 2.30 12.79
N ALA A 544 7.32 2.84 12.68
CA ALA A 544 7.09 4.28 12.65
C ALA A 544 7.60 5.03 13.91
N PHE A 545 7.79 4.33 15.02
CA PHE A 545 8.22 4.88 16.32
C PHE A 545 9.46 4.17 16.88
N ALA A 546 10.26 3.55 16.01
CA ALA A 546 11.40 2.71 16.38
C ALA A 546 12.38 3.39 17.36
N THR A 547 12.58 4.70 17.22
CA THR A 547 13.52 5.45 18.06
C THR A 547 12.92 5.83 19.42
N GLN A 548 11.60 5.94 19.53
CA GLN A 548 10.91 6.34 20.76
C GLN A 548 10.39 5.15 21.58
N LEU A 549 10.10 4.02 20.93
CA LEU A 549 9.62 2.78 21.53
C LEU A 549 10.52 1.59 21.15
N PRO A 550 11.85 1.69 21.41
CA PRO A 550 12.78 0.66 20.98
C PRO A 550 12.51 -0.70 21.66
N GLY A 551 12.07 -0.69 22.93
CA GLY A 551 11.77 -1.90 23.68
C GLY A 551 10.57 -2.66 23.10
N ALA A 552 9.52 -1.93 22.72
CA ALA A 552 8.35 -2.49 22.06
C ALA A 552 8.68 -3.05 20.67
N LEU A 553 9.39 -2.30 19.82
CA LEU A 553 9.74 -2.75 18.47
C LEU A 553 10.60 -4.01 18.50
N GLU A 554 11.66 -4.03 19.32
CA GLU A 554 12.53 -5.20 19.46
C GLU A 554 11.71 -6.43 19.85
N LYS A 555 10.73 -6.27 20.74
CA LYS A 555 9.89 -7.40 21.14
C LYS A 555 8.89 -7.81 20.06
N ALA A 556 8.27 -6.87 19.36
CA ALA A 556 7.35 -7.15 18.26
C ALA A 556 8.02 -7.97 17.15
N LYS A 557 9.28 -7.66 16.80
CA LYS A 557 10.09 -8.41 15.83
C LYS A 557 10.38 -9.86 16.24
N THR A 558 10.19 -10.22 17.51
CA THR A 558 10.35 -11.62 17.97
C THR A 558 9.06 -12.43 17.93
N VAL A 559 7.91 -11.79 17.68
CA VAL A 559 6.60 -12.46 17.63
C VAL A 559 6.37 -13.02 16.22
N PHE A 560 7.09 -14.09 15.88
CA PHE A 560 6.95 -14.78 14.61
C PHE A 560 7.18 -16.28 14.74
N LYS A 561 6.84 -17.00 13.68
CA LYS A 561 7.18 -18.40 13.48
C LYS A 561 7.56 -18.65 12.04
N ASP A 562 8.62 -19.45 11.85
CA ASP A 562 9.02 -19.93 10.52
C ASP A 562 8.31 -21.26 10.24
N PHE A 563 7.53 -21.28 9.17
CA PHE A 563 7.02 -22.49 8.53
C PHE A 563 8.09 -23.00 7.56
N SER A 564 8.29 -24.30 7.54
CA SER A 564 9.25 -24.97 6.68
C SER A 564 8.54 -25.76 5.58
N PHE A 565 9.15 -25.86 4.41
CA PHE A 565 8.72 -26.79 3.37
C PHE A 565 9.94 -27.35 2.63
N SER A 566 9.82 -28.56 2.11
CA SER A 566 10.88 -29.19 1.32
C SER A 566 10.65 -28.95 -0.17
N ALA A 567 11.67 -28.50 -0.88
CA ALA A 567 11.67 -28.47 -2.34
C ALA A 567 13.02 -28.97 -2.86
N ARG A 568 13.11 -29.34 -4.14
CA ARG A 568 14.39 -29.83 -4.70
C ARG A 568 15.39 -28.69 -4.82
N GLY A 569 16.34 -28.63 -3.88
CA GLY A 569 17.50 -27.75 -3.97
C GLY A 569 18.66 -28.41 -4.71
N SER A 570 19.61 -27.58 -5.20
CA SER A 570 20.77 -28.08 -5.94
C SER A 570 21.65 -29.04 -5.13
N SER A 571 21.85 -28.80 -3.83
CA SER A 571 22.73 -29.63 -2.98
C SER A 571 22.14 -30.99 -2.59
N VAL A 572 20.84 -31.18 -2.78
CA VAL A 572 20.15 -32.44 -2.49
C VAL A 572 19.80 -33.24 -3.75
N SER A 573 19.78 -32.58 -4.92
CA SER A 573 19.47 -33.23 -6.19
C SER A 573 20.63 -34.13 -6.66
N ARG A 574 20.31 -35.41 -6.89
CA ARG A 574 21.20 -36.43 -7.44
C ARG A 574 21.09 -36.47 -8.96
N ILE A 575 22.20 -36.28 -9.66
CA ILE A 575 22.26 -36.17 -11.12
C ILE A 575 22.99 -37.39 -11.67
N ALA A 576 22.34 -38.13 -12.56
CA ALA A 576 22.99 -39.13 -13.41
C ALA A 576 23.31 -38.51 -14.79
N ILE A 577 24.45 -38.87 -15.37
CA ILE A 577 24.88 -38.33 -16.67
C ILE A 577 25.31 -39.48 -17.58
N LEU A 578 24.73 -39.54 -18.77
CA LEU A 578 24.96 -40.55 -19.80
C LEU A 578 25.13 -39.87 -21.15
N ILE A 579 26.34 -39.40 -21.45
CA ILE A 579 26.66 -38.79 -22.75
C ILE A 579 27.59 -39.70 -23.54
N PHE A 580 27.22 -39.96 -24.79
CA PHE A 580 27.96 -40.81 -25.70
C PHE A 580 28.59 -39.96 -26.80
N GLU A 581 29.90 -40.16 -27.02
CA GLU A 581 30.66 -39.38 -27.98
C GLU A 581 31.32 -40.26 -29.04
N GLU A 582 31.28 -39.79 -30.29
CA GLU A 582 32.03 -40.34 -31.42
C GLU A 582 32.92 -39.27 -32.04
N ASN A 583 34.17 -39.64 -32.34
CA ASN A 583 35.11 -38.80 -33.07
C ASN A 583 35.51 -39.48 -34.38
N ILE A 584 35.10 -38.91 -35.51
CA ILE A 584 35.39 -39.44 -36.86
C ILE A 584 35.04 -40.94 -36.96
N GLY A 585 33.83 -41.30 -36.52
CA GLY A 585 33.32 -42.68 -36.55
C GLY A 585 33.89 -43.61 -35.48
N LYS A 586 34.74 -43.13 -34.57
CA LYS A 586 35.28 -43.93 -33.46
C LYS A 586 34.63 -43.54 -32.12
N PRO A 587 33.97 -44.47 -31.42
CA PRO A 587 33.46 -44.21 -30.08
C PRO A 587 34.57 -43.76 -29.13
N GLN A 588 34.29 -42.76 -28.31
CA GLN A 588 35.22 -42.29 -27.28
C GLN A 588 35.01 -43.06 -25.97
N SER A 589 36.11 -43.43 -25.31
CA SER A 589 36.06 -44.08 -23.99
C SER A 589 35.70 -43.11 -22.86
N SER A 590 36.01 -41.83 -23.04
CA SER A 590 35.70 -40.73 -22.12
C SER A 590 35.05 -39.60 -22.89
N SER A 591 33.88 -39.15 -22.45
CA SER A 591 33.19 -38.00 -23.05
C SER A 591 33.79 -36.69 -22.52
N ILE A 592 34.18 -35.81 -23.44
CA ILE A 592 34.69 -34.47 -23.14
C ILE A 592 33.57 -33.60 -22.58
N ILE A 593 32.39 -33.68 -23.20
CA ILE A 593 31.19 -32.93 -22.81
C ILE A 593 30.69 -33.34 -21.43
N GLU A 594 30.64 -34.65 -21.15
CA GLU A 594 30.31 -35.18 -19.82
C GLU A 594 31.29 -34.64 -18.76
N GLY A 595 32.59 -34.66 -19.03
CA GLY A 595 33.60 -34.16 -18.10
C GLY A 595 33.39 -32.68 -17.73
N ASP A 596 33.10 -31.84 -18.72
CA ASP A 596 32.84 -30.40 -18.48
C ASP A 596 31.50 -30.16 -17.76
N ILE A 597 30.45 -30.93 -18.08
CA ILE A 597 29.16 -30.87 -17.37
C ILE A 597 29.36 -31.29 -15.90
N VAL A 598 30.00 -32.42 -15.63
CA VAL A 598 30.29 -32.91 -14.27
C VAL A 598 31.00 -31.82 -13.46
N LYS A 599 32.05 -31.23 -14.03
CA LYS A 599 32.83 -30.16 -13.37
C LYS A 599 31.96 -28.97 -12.99
N GLN A 600 31.10 -28.50 -13.90
CA GLN A 600 30.22 -27.35 -13.65
C GLN A 600 29.09 -27.67 -12.66
N LEU A 601 28.55 -28.88 -12.68
CA LEU A 601 27.52 -29.34 -11.74
C LEU A 601 28.07 -29.44 -10.31
N LEU A 602 29.27 -30.00 -10.14
CA LEU A 602 29.95 -30.04 -8.84
C LEU A 602 30.25 -28.62 -8.32
N ALA A 603 30.66 -27.70 -9.21
CA ALA A 603 30.84 -26.30 -8.85
C ALA A 603 29.52 -25.65 -8.39
N SER A 604 28.39 -26.05 -8.99
CA SER A 604 27.02 -25.65 -8.62
C SER A 604 26.43 -26.43 -7.43
N LYS A 605 27.25 -27.25 -6.75
CA LYS A 605 26.92 -28.05 -5.56
C LYS A 605 25.98 -29.24 -5.78
N TYR A 606 25.71 -29.65 -7.02
CA TYR A 606 24.94 -30.86 -7.29
C TYR A 606 25.69 -32.13 -6.88
N LYS A 607 24.93 -33.18 -6.54
CA LYS A 607 25.47 -34.52 -6.30
C LYS A 607 25.46 -35.30 -7.61
N VAL A 608 26.62 -35.47 -8.22
CA VAL A 608 26.74 -36.29 -9.44
C VAL A 608 27.00 -37.75 -9.03
N ILE A 609 26.20 -38.67 -9.56
CA ILE A 609 26.32 -40.12 -9.29
C ILE A 609 27.49 -40.69 -10.10
N ASP A 610 28.22 -41.64 -9.51
CA ASP A 610 29.31 -42.31 -10.20
C ASP A 610 28.79 -43.09 -11.42
N LYS A 611 29.46 -42.93 -12.56
CA LYS A 611 29.06 -43.53 -13.83
C LYS A 611 28.97 -45.06 -13.77
N ASN A 612 29.86 -45.71 -13.01
CA ASN A 612 29.84 -47.16 -12.86
C ASN A 612 28.64 -47.62 -12.04
N GLU A 613 28.16 -46.79 -11.12
CA GLU A 613 26.92 -47.06 -10.37
C GLU A 613 25.71 -47.01 -11.31
N VAL A 614 25.64 -46.00 -12.18
CA VAL A 614 24.58 -45.89 -13.20
C VAL A 614 24.57 -47.10 -14.13
N TYR A 615 25.73 -47.56 -14.59
CA TYR A 615 25.83 -48.74 -15.47
C TYR A 615 25.53 -50.08 -14.78
N ARG A 616 25.35 -50.13 -13.46
CA ARG A 616 24.80 -51.32 -12.79
C ARG A 616 23.28 -51.44 -12.95
N ALA A 617 22.60 -50.32 -13.18
CA ALA A 617 21.16 -50.28 -13.38
C ALA A 617 20.74 -50.38 -14.85
N ILE A 618 21.59 -49.96 -15.78
CA ILE A 618 21.30 -50.01 -17.22
C ILE A 618 22.54 -50.40 -18.03
N SER A 619 22.37 -51.25 -19.05
CA SER A 619 23.47 -51.59 -19.96
C SER A 619 23.91 -50.39 -20.79
N ARG A 620 25.19 -50.36 -21.17
CA ARG A 620 25.73 -49.26 -21.99
C ARG A 620 25.01 -49.13 -23.34
N GLU A 621 24.65 -50.26 -23.93
CA GLU A 621 23.95 -50.36 -25.22
C GLU A 621 22.52 -49.83 -25.12
N GLN A 622 21.80 -50.19 -24.06
CA GLN A 622 20.46 -49.66 -23.79
C GLN A 622 20.49 -48.16 -23.52
N ALA A 623 21.44 -47.70 -22.71
CA ALA A 623 21.63 -46.27 -22.45
C ALA A 623 22.00 -45.49 -23.73
N LYS A 624 22.83 -46.07 -24.61
CA LYS A 624 23.16 -45.47 -25.91
C LYS A 624 21.92 -45.39 -26.81
N ALA A 625 21.11 -46.46 -26.86
CA ALA A 625 19.87 -46.46 -27.63
C ALA A 625 18.88 -45.40 -27.12
N SER A 626 18.73 -45.22 -25.80
CA SER A 626 17.93 -44.14 -25.22
C SER A 626 18.47 -42.74 -25.54
N ALA A 627 19.79 -42.59 -25.59
CA ALA A 627 20.42 -41.32 -25.93
C ALA A 627 20.21 -40.93 -27.40
N GLU A 628 20.16 -41.91 -28.31
CA GLU A 628 19.93 -41.69 -29.75
C GLU A 628 18.46 -41.56 -30.12
N SER A 629 17.58 -42.38 -29.51
CA SER A 629 16.15 -42.41 -29.83
C SER A 629 15.32 -41.39 -29.05
N GLY A 630 15.82 -40.93 -27.90
CA GLY A 630 15.05 -40.12 -26.97
C GLY A 630 13.97 -40.89 -26.20
N ASP A 631 14.03 -42.22 -26.16
CA ASP A 631 13.11 -43.02 -25.34
C ASP A 631 13.35 -42.86 -23.83
N ASP A 632 12.39 -43.29 -23.01
CA ASP A 632 12.45 -43.16 -21.55
C ASP A 632 13.07 -44.40 -20.86
N ALA A 633 13.65 -45.35 -21.61
CA ALA A 633 14.14 -46.59 -21.02
C ALA A 633 15.26 -46.33 -20.00
N ALA A 634 16.21 -45.46 -20.34
CA ALA A 634 17.25 -45.01 -19.42
C ALA A 634 16.70 -44.26 -18.21
N ALA A 635 15.71 -43.38 -18.40
CA ALA A 635 15.09 -42.63 -17.31
C ALA A 635 14.39 -43.58 -16.32
N ASN A 636 13.64 -44.56 -16.83
CA ASN A 636 12.93 -45.55 -16.03
C ASN A 636 13.88 -46.47 -15.25
N ALA A 637 14.98 -46.89 -15.86
CA ALA A 637 15.94 -47.81 -15.24
C ALA A 637 16.65 -47.19 -14.01
N ILE A 638 16.85 -45.87 -14.00
CA ILE A 638 17.68 -45.20 -12.97
C ILE A 638 16.86 -44.29 -12.02
N LYS A 639 15.53 -44.28 -12.14
CA LYS A 639 14.61 -43.43 -11.37
C LYS A 639 14.74 -43.56 -9.85
N SER A 640 15.19 -44.72 -9.35
CA SER A 640 15.44 -44.92 -7.91
C SER A 640 16.77 -44.33 -7.43
N MET A 641 17.72 -44.12 -8.34
CA MET A 641 19.10 -43.75 -8.03
C MET A 641 19.36 -42.26 -8.19
N ALA A 642 18.68 -41.62 -9.15
CA ALA A 642 18.84 -40.21 -9.49
C ALA A 642 17.50 -39.47 -9.43
N ASP A 643 17.57 -38.15 -9.29
CA ASP A 643 16.40 -37.26 -9.38
C ASP A 643 16.33 -36.61 -10.77
N VAL A 644 17.48 -36.46 -11.44
CA VAL A 644 17.60 -35.88 -12.78
C VAL A 644 18.57 -36.71 -13.61
N LEU A 645 18.24 -36.91 -14.89
CA LEU A 645 19.09 -37.57 -15.88
C LEU A 645 19.51 -36.57 -16.96
N VAL A 646 20.82 -36.39 -17.15
CA VAL A 646 21.40 -35.75 -18.34
C VAL A 646 21.78 -36.85 -19.32
N ILE A 647 21.13 -36.92 -20.48
CA ILE A 647 21.37 -37.98 -21.47
C ILE A 647 21.49 -37.37 -22.87
N GLY A 648 22.40 -37.91 -23.69
CA GLY A 648 22.53 -37.43 -25.06
C GLY A 648 23.68 -38.04 -25.84
N TYR A 649 23.82 -37.55 -27.06
CA TYR A 649 24.83 -37.98 -28.01
C TYR A 649 25.58 -36.79 -28.60
N ALA A 650 26.87 -36.95 -28.88
CA ALA A 650 27.63 -36.01 -29.70
C ALA A 650 28.55 -36.72 -30.68
N LYS A 651 28.70 -36.15 -31.87
CA LYS A 651 29.45 -36.74 -32.96
C LYS A 651 30.28 -35.71 -33.69
N ALA A 652 31.58 -35.93 -33.79
CA ALA A 652 32.44 -35.23 -34.72
C ALA A 652 32.57 -36.00 -36.05
N MET A 653 32.40 -35.27 -37.15
CA MET A 653 32.48 -35.76 -38.52
C MET A 653 33.53 -34.97 -39.28
N GLU A 654 34.25 -35.64 -40.18
CA GLU A 654 35.24 -34.99 -41.02
C GLU A 654 34.57 -34.03 -41.99
N SER A 655 35.15 -32.84 -42.15
CA SER A 655 34.68 -31.90 -43.15
C SER A 655 35.12 -32.34 -44.53
N VAL A 656 34.17 -32.80 -45.34
CA VAL A 656 34.38 -33.10 -46.78
C VAL A 656 34.59 -31.77 -47.52
N GLY A 657 35.82 -31.24 -47.47
CA GLY A 657 36.13 -29.92 -48.02
C GLY A 657 37.54 -29.48 -47.69
N GLY A 658 38.55 -30.23 -48.15
CA GLY A 658 39.91 -29.71 -48.18
C GLY A 658 39.99 -28.58 -49.21
N SER A 659 40.16 -27.33 -48.80
CA SER A 659 40.56 -26.29 -49.75
C SER A 659 42.03 -26.55 -50.12
N THR A 660 42.27 -27.19 -51.25
CA THR A 660 43.59 -27.14 -51.88
C THR A 660 43.86 -25.68 -52.22
N ASN A 661 44.83 -25.07 -51.53
CA ASN A 661 45.28 -23.73 -51.86
C ASN A 661 45.76 -23.74 -53.33
N PRO A 662 45.11 -23.02 -54.27
CA PRO A 662 45.47 -23.07 -55.68
C PRO A 662 46.80 -22.35 -56.00
N TYR A 663 47.35 -21.60 -55.04
CA TYR A 663 48.63 -20.92 -55.18
C TYR A 663 49.69 -21.62 -54.31
N GLY A 664 50.50 -22.45 -54.98
CA GLY A 664 51.56 -23.25 -54.37
C GLY A 664 52.51 -22.42 -53.50
N GLY A 665 52.58 -22.78 -52.23
CA GLY A 665 53.48 -22.17 -51.25
C GLY A 665 53.19 -22.66 -49.83
N GLY A 666 53.72 -23.84 -49.47
CA GLY A 666 53.64 -24.41 -48.11
C GLY A 666 52.35 -25.16 -47.80
N THR A 667 52.38 -26.49 -47.90
CA THR A 667 51.28 -27.39 -47.50
C THR A 667 51.11 -27.40 -45.98
N SER A 668 50.46 -26.40 -45.40
CA SER A 668 49.81 -26.61 -44.10
C SER A 668 48.55 -27.43 -44.37
N ASN A 669 48.63 -28.75 -44.14
CA ASN A 669 47.50 -29.66 -44.30
C ASN A 669 46.47 -29.38 -43.19
N ARG A 670 45.71 -28.30 -43.35
CA ARG A 670 44.66 -27.88 -42.42
C ARG A 670 43.46 -28.78 -42.66
N VAL A 671 43.19 -29.63 -41.68
CA VAL A 671 42.00 -30.48 -41.68
C VAL A 671 40.95 -29.81 -40.80
N SER A 672 39.70 -29.89 -41.23
CA SER A 672 38.57 -29.42 -40.44
C SER A 672 37.60 -30.55 -40.15
N ALA A 673 36.89 -30.43 -39.04
CA ALA A 673 35.82 -31.32 -38.65
C ALA A 673 34.68 -30.46 -38.09
N TRP A 674 33.48 -31.02 -38.10
CA TRP A 674 32.33 -30.43 -37.44
C TRP A 674 31.80 -31.38 -36.38
N ALA A 675 31.31 -30.86 -35.27
CA ALA A 675 30.67 -31.64 -34.24
C ALA A 675 29.23 -31.18 -34.01
N ASP A 676 28.36 -32.17 -33.83
CA ASP A 676 26.95 -32.01 -33.52
C ASP A 676 26.66 -32.67 -32.17
N CYS A 677 25.73 -32.13 -31.38
CA CYS A 677 25.16 -32.82 -30.22
C CYS A 677 23.65 -32.67 -30.13
N SER A 678 23.04 -33.65 -29.47
CA SER A 678 21.69 -33.57 -28.91
C SER A 678 21.73 -34.10 -27.49
N ILE A 679 21.53 -33.21 -26.52
CA ILE A 679 21.58 -33.52 -25.09
C ILE A 679 20.30 -33.01 -24.44
N ARG A 680 19.71 -33.81 -23.56
CA ARG A 680 18.52 -33.45 -22.80
C ARG A 680 18.69 -33.75 -21.32
N VAL A 681 18.02 -32.96 -20.50
CA VAL A 681 17.94 -33.10 -19.06
C VAL A 681 16.52 -33.45 -18.69
N VAL A 682 16.31 -34.60 -18.07
CA VAL A 682 14.99 -35.15 -17.76
C VAL A 682 14.82 -35.21 -16.23
N ASP A 683 13.73 -34.64 -15.74
CA ASP A 683 13.26 -34.85 -14.37
C ASP A 683 12.71 -36.26 -14.22
N LEU A 684 13.29 -37.09 -13.37
CA LEU A 684 12.92 -38.50 -13.30
C LEU A 684 11.62 -38.74 -12.52
N GLU A 685 11.16 -37.80 -11.70
CA GLU A 685 9.87 -37.90 -11.02
C GLU A 685 8.74 -37.61 -12.00
N THR A 686 8.83 -36.48 -12.72
CA THR A 686 7.76 -35.97 -13.59
C THR A 686 7.87 -36.42 -15.05
N GLY A 687 9.04 -36.87 -15.50
CA GLY A 687 9.35 -37.17 -16.89
C GLY A 687 9.56 -35.92 -17.77
N LYS A 688 9.48 -34.71 -17.20
CA LYS A 688 9.59 -33.46 -17.94
C LYS A 688 11.03 -33.18 -18.35
N VAL A 689 11.23 -32.71 -19.59
CA VAL A 689 12.52 -32.17 -20.02
C VAL A 689 12.74 -30.79 -19.37
N LEU A 690 13.76 -30.70 -18.52
CA LEU A 690 14.14 -29.48 -17.80
C LEU A 690 15.02 -28.56 -18.66
N ALA A 691 15.84 -29.14 -19.53
CA ALA A 691 16.74 -28.43 -20.43
C ALA A 691 17.11 -29.32 -21.63
N SER A 692 17.48 -28.71 -22.74
CA SER A 692 18.11 -29.40 -23.88
C SER A 692 19.20 -28.52 -24.50
N SER A 693 20.07 -29.15 -25.27
CA SER A 693 21.09 -28.49 -26.08
C SER A 693 21.25 -29.27 -27.38
N ASP A 694 20.89 -28.62 -28.49
CA ASP A 694 20.94 -29.17 -29.84
C ASP A 694 21.83 -28.24 -30.69
N ILE A 695 23.13 -28.49 -30.66
CA ILE A 695 24.13 -27.66 -31.34
C ILE A 695 24.64 -28.41 -32.56
N GLN A 696 24.67 -27.72 -33.70
CA GLN A 696 25.05 -28.28 -34.98
C GLN A 696 26.23 -27.51 -35.58
N ARG A 697 27.09 -28.24 -36.29
CA ARG A 697 28.20 -27.74 -37.10
C ARG A 697 29.26 -26.96 -36.33
N GLU A 698 29.55 -27.36 -35.09
CA GLU A 698 30.62 -26.72 -34.32
C GLU A 698 31.99 -27.07 -34.92
N LYS A 699 32.77 -26.06 -35.31
CA LYS A 699 33.97 -26.28 -36.10
C LYS A 699 35.20 -26.55 -35.23
N GLY A 700 35.98 -27.55 -35.63
CA GLY A 700 37.33 -27.80 -35.16
C GLY A 700 38.35 -27.68 -36.29
N LEU A 701 39.50 -27.09 -35.99
CA LEU A 701 40.59 -26.88 -36.93
C LEU A 701 41.89 -27.44 -36.36
N SER A 702 42.56 -28.31 -37.13
CA SER A 702 43.87 -28.83 -36.75
C SER A 702 44.80 -28.90 -37.95
N VAL A 703 46.10 -28.98 -37.68
CA VAL A 703 47.12 -29.27 -38.68
C VAL A 703 47.43 -30.77 -38.62
N GLY A 704 47.31 -31.46 -39.75
CA GLY A 704 47.74 -32.85 -39.91
C GLY A 704 46.62 -33.88 -39.97
N ALA A 705 45.86 -34.08 -38.88
CA ALA A 705 44.96 -35.23 -38.73
C ALA A 705 43.50 -34.85 -38.46
N ALA A 706 42.56 -35.51 -39.15
CA ALA A 706 41.11 -35.34 -38.98
C ALA A 706 40.66 -35.65 -37.55
N GLU A 707 41.24 -36.68 -36.92
CA GLU A 707 40.93 -37.04 -35.52
C GLU A 707 41.22 -35.88 -34.56
N LYS A 708 42.34 -35.16 -34.74
CA LYS A 708 42.67 -33.98 -33.92
C LYS A 708 41.70 -32.83 -34.18
N ALA A 709 41.33 -32.60 -35.43
CA ALA A 709 40.33 -31.59 -35.78
C ALA A 709 38.97 -31.92 -35.14
N GLY A 710 38.57 -33.20 -35.12
CA GLY A 710 37.34 -33.66 -34.49
C GLY A 710 37.34 -33.53 -32.96
N ILE A 711 38.47 -33.83 -32.28
CA ILE A 711 38.59 -33.55 -30.83
C ILE A 711 38.45 -32.06 -30.54
N ILE A 712 39.07 -31.18 -31.34
CA ILE A 712 38.93 -29.72 -31.15
C ILE A 712 37.47 -29.28 -31.38
N ALA A 713 36.78 -29.88 -32.36
CA ALA A 713 35.36 -29.62 -32.60
C ALA A 713 34.52 -30.01 -31.37
N LEU A 714 34.74 -31.21 -30.80
CA LEU A 714 34.07 -31.67 -29.58
C LEU A 714 34.40 -30.80 -28.37
N GLN A 715 35.63 -30.31 -28.21
CA GLN A 715 36.01 -29.39 -27.13
C GLN A 715 35.29 -28.05 -27.23
N ASN A 716 35.17 -27.51 -28.45
CA ASN A 716 34.43 -26.27 -28.68
C ASN A 716 32.93 -26.47 -28.41
N LEU A 717 32.38 -27.62 -28.86
CA LEU A 717 31.00 -28.01 -28.64
C LEU A 717 30.70 -28.16 -27.16
N SER A 718 31.60 -28.83 -26.42
CA SER A 718 31.52 -29.03 -24.98
C SER A 718 31.35 -27.73 -24.21
N LYS A 719 32.16 -26.70 -24.50
CA LYS A 719 32.05 -25.40 -23.83
C LYS A 719 30.69 -24.74 -23.99
N LYS A 720 30.05 -24.91 -25.16
CA LYS A 720 28.72 -24.35 -25.45
C LYS A 720 27.62 -25.19 -24.80
N ALA A 721 27.62 -26.50 -25.07
CA ALA A 721 26.60 -27.42 -24.59
C ALA A 721 26.58 -27.52 -23.06
N SER A 722 27.75 -27.64 -22.42
CA SER A 722 27.83 -27.72 -20.96
C SER A 722 27.28 -26.47 -20.27
N LYS A 723 27.59 -25.28 -20.81
CA LYS A 723 27.07 -24.01 -20.31
C LYS A 723 25.54 -23.94 -20.46
N GLU A 724 25.01 -24.23 -21.64
CA GLU A 724 23.56 -24.19 -21.91
C GLU A 724 22.80 -25.16 -21.00
N ILE A 725 23.28 -26.40 -20.86
CA ILE A 725 22.68 -27.42 -20.00
C ILE A 725 22.68 -26.98 -18.54
N VAL A 726 23.82 -26.52 -18.00
CA VAL A 726 23.94 -26.18 -16.58
C VAL A 726 23.19 -24.89 -16.24
N ASP A 727 23.22 -23.87 -17.11
CA ASP A 727 22.48 -22.62 -16.91
C ASP A 727 20.97 -22.89 -16.88
N ASN A 728 20.46 -23.63 -17.87
CA ASN A 728 19.03 -23.96 -17.97
C ASN A 728 18.58 -24.89 -16.83
N MET A 729 19.40 -25.88 -16.46
CA MET A 729 19.10 -26.76 -15.32
C MET A 729 19.09 -25.98 -14.00
N ASN A 730 20.03 -25.04 -13.80
CA ASN A 730 20.01 -24.13 -12.66
C ASN A 730 18.76 -23.26 -12.64
N ALA A 731 18.34 -22.71 -13.78
CA ALA A 731 17.11 -21.92 -13.87
C ALA A 731 15.85 -22.75 -13.58
N ALA A 732 15.85 -24.04 -13.91
CA ALA A 732 14.75 -24.94 -13.62
C ALA A 732 14.70 -25.38 -12.14
N LEU A 733 15.85 -25.56 -11.49
CA LEU A 733 15.96 -26.17 -10.15
C LEU A 733 16.26 -25.20 -8.99
N LYS A 734 16.82 -24.02 -9.24
CA LYS A 734 17.07 -22.97 -8.22
C LYS A 734 15.99 -21.92 -8.29
#